data_AF-A0AA88XTN8-F1
#
_entry.id   AF-A0AA88XTN8-F1
#
_cell.length_a   1.000
_cell.length_b   1.000
_cell.length_c   1.000
_cell.angle_alpha   90.00
_cell.angle_beta   90.00
_cell.angle_gamma   90.00
#
_symmetry.space_group_name_H-M   'P 1'
#
loop_
_entity.id
_entity.type
_entity.pdbx_description
1 polymer ?
#
loop_
_entity_poly.entity_id
_entity_poly.type
_entity_poly.pdbx_seq_one_letter_code
_entity_poly.pdbx_strand_id
1 'polypeptide(L)'
;MSCCVFIQGLLSLIRKLKGNSEAKEIRVLLLGLDNAGKTTLLKSLASEEVKNITPTQGFNIKSVSQSGFKLNVWDIGGQRKIRPYWRNYFENTDILIYVVDSADKTRMEECGQELNELLEEDKLQGVPVLIYANKQDLLTAQPASEVTSLLGLHGIRDRKWQIQPCSAMTQEGLTYNAAHKDFKPRGFLLYPVSLNGEHLWKAFKIDCFYDDPEFSDDEDSFDVPQVKKLKPVVYGSLEEKERQRIESGTSSGSLAVDAIEAGKAAGNINISSGGTYDIAEQSTDNHAELIAELEKRKKARQIQVSTDDYEVKANLRQLGEPICLFGEGPADRRERLRRILAEIGTEALKKKREEEALEKKKREEENITWYHEGSDSLRNARFWIAKYSLPRAKTRVLQQKEHKREPEAKRNAQNQDLQKRLRAVSNECSQIGDERPLSFCQFSPDSKLLAVASWSGLCKLWSIPDCQLVRQLRGHNCNVGAIVFHPQATLTLDDNACCMASCSQDGSVKLWNLVSDEPIADIEGHSPYRVSRLQYHPSGRFLGTCCFDNSWRLWDLEVQEEILHQEGHSKPVYDISFQHDGALVSTAGMDGFGRVWDLRTGRCIMFMEGHLKALLSVDFSYDGYHVATGSEDNTAKIWDLRQLKCIYTIPAHTNLVSKLRFQPYHSNYLVTSSYDCTSKIWAHPTWAPLKTLAGHEGKVMGVDISPDLKYIASASYDRTFKLWASEALGGI
;
A
#
# COMPACT_ATOMS: atom_id res chain seq x y z
N MET A 1 -0.11 -20.30 13.42
CA MET A 1 0.97 -19.35 13.04
C MET A 1 2.22 -20.04 12.49
N SER A 2 2.71 -21.14 13.08
CA SER A 2 3.93 -21.85 12.63
C SER A 2 3.89 -22.34 11.16
N CYS A 3 2.75 -22.81 10.64
CA CYS A 3 2.66 -23.23 9.23
C CYS A 3 2.72 -22.07 8.22
N CYS A 4 2.31 -20.83 8.58
CA CYS A 4 2.22 -19.74 7.60
C CYS A 4 3.60 -19.18 7.19
N VAL A 5 4.52 -19.07 8.15
CA VAL A 5 5.90 -18.59 7.88
C VAL A 5 6.68 -19.64 7.07
N PHE A 6 6.46 -20.92 7.36
CA PHE A 6 6.98 -22.06 6.61
C PHE A 6 6.55 -22.06 5.14
N ILE A 7 5.26 -21.80 4.87
CA ILE A 7 4.70 -21.72 3.52
C ILE A 7 5.34 -20.57 2.73
N GLN A 8 5.54 -19.41 3.34
CA GLN A 8 6.14 -18.25 2.68
C GLN A 8 7.62 -18.47 2.32
N GLY A 9 8.40 -19.12 3.19
CA GLY A 9 9.78 -19.49 2.89
C GLY A 9 9.90 -20.47 1.71
N LEU A 10 9.10 -21.54 1.72
CA LEU A 10 9.06 -22.53 0.65
C LEU A 10 8.59 -21.93 -0.69
N LEU A 11 7.59 -21.03 -0.67
CA LEU A 11 7.15 -20.28 -1.86
C LEU A 11 8.25 -19.35 -2.40
N SER A 12 9.03 -18.70 -1.54
CA SER A 12 10.16 -17.85 -1.94
C SER A 12 11.25 -18.66 -2.68
N LEU A 13 11.59 -19.85 -2.16
CA LEU A 13 12.52 -20.76 -2.81
C LEU A 13 12.00 -21.24 -4.18
N ILE A 14 10.71 -21.62 -4.26
CA ILE A 14 10.06 -22.04 -5.51
C ILE A 14 10.05 -20.90 -6.53
N ARG A 15 9.79 -19.65 -6.12
CA ARG A 15 9.86 -18.46 -6.99
C ARG A 15 11.27 -18.21 -7.52
N LYS A 16 12.31 -18.41 -6.70
CA LYS A 16 13.72 -18.30 -7.13
C LYS A 16 14.13 -19.41 -8.10
N LEU A 17 13.65 -20.64 -7.89
CA LEU A 17 13.86 -21.76 -8.82
C LEU A 17 13.15 -21.54 -10.17
N LYS A 18 11.95 -20.94 -10.15
CA LYS A 18 11.20 -20.51 -11.35
C LYS A 18 11.96 -19.46 -12.16
N GLY A 19 12.75 -18.61 -11.52
CA GLY A 19 13.51 -17.55 -12.18
C GLY A 19 14.76 -18.02 -12.94
N ASN A 20 15.24 -19.25 -12.69
CA ASN A 20 16.60 -19.66 -13.05
C ASN A 20 16.72 -20.88 -13.99
N SER A 21 15.66 -21.33 -14.68
CA SER A 21 15.75 -22.55 -15.50
C SER A 21 15.22 -22.41 -16.94
N GLU A 22 16.08 -22.75 -17.90
CA GLU A 22 15.75 -23.10 -19.29
C GLU A 22 15.18 -24.54 -19.40
N ALA A 23 14.89 -25.21 -18.29
CA ALA A 23 14.39 -26.58 -18.25
C ALA A 23 12.87 -26.63 -18.47
N LYS A 24 12.44 -27.48 -19.41
CA LYS A 24 11.04 -27.54 -19.86
C LYS A 24 10.06 -28.17 -18.88
N GLU A 25 10.52 -28.90 -17.85
CA GLU A 25 9.70 -29.38 -16.75
C GLU A 25 10.60 -29.53 -15.51
N ILE A 26 10.25 -28.89 -14.37
CA ILE A 26 10.85 -29.22 -13.07
C ILE A 26 9.84 -30.05 -12.28
N ARG A 27 10.24 -31.26 -11.87
CA ARG A 27 9.43 -32.13 -11.01
C ARG A 27 10.02 -32.17 -9.60
N VAL A 28 9.36 -31.45 -8.69
CA VAL A 28 9.71 -31.42 -7.26
C VAL A 28 8.82 -32.39 -6.50
N LEU A 29 9.45 -33.24 -5.70
CA LEU A 29 8.78 -34.18 -4.81
C LEU A 29 8.97 -33.73 -3.35
N LEU A 30 7.86 -33.46 -2.67
CA LEU A 30 7.82 -33.03 -1.27
C LEU A 30 7.36 -34.18 -0.38
N LEU A 31 8.17 -34.47 0.64
CA LEU A 31 8.00 -35.60 1.56
C LEU A 31 8.02 -35.12 3.02
N GLY A 32 7.26 -35.77 3.92
CA GLY A 32 7.34 -35.59 5.37
C GLY A 32 6.36 -34.59 6.02
N LEU A 33 5.41 -34.03 5.26
CA LEU A 33 4.40 -33.08 5.80
C LEU A 33 3.18 -33.77 6.44
N ASP A 34 2.65 -33.18 7.50
CA ASP A 34 1.36 -33.58 8.10
C ASP A 34 0.15 -33.23 7.22
N ASN A 35 -0.97 -33.92 7.43
CA ASN A 35 -2.25 -33.64 6.77
C ASN A 35 -2.71 -32.17 6.94
N ALA A 36 -2.45 -31.57 8.11
CA ALA A 36 -2.73 -30.15 8.38
C ALA A 36 -1.77 -29.21 7.62
N GLY A 37 -0.49 -29.56 7.53
CA GLY A 37 0.52 -28.82 6.76
C GLY A 37 0.27 -28.86 5.25
N LYS A 38 -0.22 -29.99 4.73
CA LYS A 38 -0.57 -30.14 3.30
C LYS A 38 -1.79 -29.33 2.91
N THR A 39 -2.85 -29.37 3.72
CA THR A 39 -4.07 -28.62 3.41
C THR A 39 -3.83 -27.11 3.44
N THR A 40 -2.94 -26.62 4.30
CA THR A 40 -2.53 -25.21 4.35
C THR A 40 -1.61 -24.82 3.19
N LEU A 41 -0.62 -25.65 2.83
CA LEU A 41 0.20 -25.47 1.62
C LEU A 41 -0.65 -25.46 0.34
N LEU A 42 -1.59 -26.39 0.22
CA LEU A 42 -2.46 -26.48 -0.95
C LEU A 42 -3.46 -25.33 -1.03
N LYS A 43 -4.00 -24.86 0.09
CA LYS A 43 -4.87 -23.67 0.12
C LYS A 43 -4.13 -22.40 -0.29
N SER A 44 -2.89 -22.23 0.18
CA SER A 44 -2.05 -21.09 -0.19
C SER A 44 -1.56 -21.15 -1.64
N LEU A 45 -1.26 -22.34 -2.16
CA LEU A 45 -0.95 -22.55 -3.58
C LEU A 45 -2.20 -22.38 -4.48
N ALA A 46 -3.39 -22.76 -4.00
CA ALA A 46 -4.63 -22.61 -4.75
C ALA A 46 -5.11 -21.14 -4.82
N SER A 47 -4.76 -20.29 -3.86
CA SER A 47 -5.09 -18.86 -3.88
C SER A 47 -4.31 -18.04 -4.91
N GLU A 48 -3.20 -18.56 -5.46
CA GLU A 48 -2.31 -17.83 -6.38
C GLU A 48 -2.40 -18.33 -7.85
N GLU A 49 -3.59 -18.71 -8.33
CA GLU A 49 -3.90 -19.09 -9.74
C GLU A 49 -3.38 -20.47 -10.21
N VAL A 50 -4.05 -21.56 -9.80
CA VAL A 50 -3.82 -22.91 -10.34
C VAL A 50 -5.02 -23.40 -11.14
N LYS A 51 -4.78 -23.91 -12.37
CA LYS A 51 -5.85 -24.26 -13.33
C LYS A 51 -6.44 -25.66 -13.20
N ASN A 52 -5.75 -26.66 -12.63
CA ASN A 52 -6.30 -28.01 -12.47
C ASN A 52 -5.67 -28.74 -11.27
N ILE A 53 -6.52 -29.22 -10.37
CA ILE A 53 -6.16 -30.21 -9.34
C ILE A 53 -6.83 -31.52 -9.78
N THR A 54 -6.07 -32.48 -10.29
CA THR A 54 -6.61 -33.81 -10.62
C THR A 54 -6.42 -34.75 -9.42
N PRO A 55 -7.49 -35.16 -8.72
CA PRO A 55 -7.42 -36.24 -7.75
C PRO A 55 -7.35 -37.57 -8.51
N THR A 56 -6.21 -38.25 -8.47
CA THR A 56 -6.11 -39.64 -8.96
C THR A 56 -6.67 -40.59 -7.90
N GLN A 57 -7.72 -41.34 -8.25
CA GLN A 57 -8.32 -42.33 -7.35
C GLN A 57 -7.28 -43.37 -6.93
N GLY A 58 -7.22 -43.66 -5.62
CA GLY A 58 -6.32 -44.66 -5.04
C GLY A 58 -5.04 -44.09 -4.41
N PHE A 59 -4.74 -42.80 -4.58
CA PHE A 59 -3.56 -42.17 -4.00
C PHE A 59 -3.86 -40.79 -3.40
N ASN A 60 -3.29 -40.46 -2.24
CA ASN A 60 -3.27 -39.09 -1.70
C ASN A 60 -2.26 -38.20 -2.45
N ILE A 61 -2.22 -38.28 -3.79
CA ILE A 61 -1.36 -37.47 -4.63
C ILE A 61 -2.17 -36.29 -5.12
N LYS A 62 -1.71 -35.08 -4.82
CA LYS A 62 -2.19 -33.85 -5.46
C LYS A 62 -1.06 -33.29 -6.31
N SER A 63 -1.28 -33.29 -7.62
CA SER A 63 -0.36 -32.69 -8.58
C SER A 63 -0.83 -31.28 -8.93
N VAL A 64 0.11 -30.34 -8.94
CA VAL A 64 -0.09 -28.96 -9.39
C VAL A 64 0.68 -28.82 -10.70
N SER A 65 -0.03 -28.50 -11.79
CA SER A 65 0.59 -28.30 -13.11
C SER A 65 0.31 -26.90 -13.64
N GLN A 66 1.37 -26.19 -14.04
CA GLN A 66 1.29 -24.87 -14.66
C GLN A 66 2.50 -24.65 -15.56
N SER A 67 2.27 -24.35 -16.85
CA SER A 67 3.26 -23.90 -17.86
C SER A 67 4.74 -24.26 -17.57
N GLY A 68 5.12 -25.54 -17.80
CA GLY A 68 6.51 -26.01 -17.65
C GLY A 68 6.93 -26.38 -16.22
N PHE A 69 6.01 -26.43 -15.26
CA PHE A 69 6.29 -26.78 -13.87
C PHE A 69 5.24 -27.76 -13.34
N LYS A 70 5.66 -28.92 -12.82
CA LYS A 70 4.77 -29.94 -12.26
C LYS A 70 5.24 -30.33 -10.87
N LEU A 71 4.52 -29.86 -9.85
CA LEU A 71 4.80 -30.14 -8.45
C LEU A 71 3.90 -31.28 -7.96
N ASN A 72 4.51 -32.33 -7.42
CA ASN A 72 3.78 -33.45 -6.83
C ASN A 72 4.04 -33.47 -5.32
N VAL A 73 2.99 -33.28 -4.51
CA VAL A 73 3.08 -33.35 -3.05
C VAL A 73 2.68 -34.76 -2.60
N TRP A 74 3.52 -35.40 -1.79
CA TRP A 74 3.31 -36.78 -1.32
C TRP A 74 3.21 -36.86 0.21
N ASP A 75 2.51 -37.89 0.70
CA ASP A 75 2.51 -38.29 2.10
C ASP A 75 3.34 -39.55 2.32
N ILE A 76 4.15 -39.54 3.37
CA ILE A 76 4.86 -40.73 3.87
C ILE A 76 4.02 -41.45 4.95
N GLY A 77 3.03 -40.77 5.54
CA GLY A 77 2.19 -41.31 6.61
C GLY A 77 1.30 -42.48 6.18
N GLY A 78 1.84 -43.70 6.25
CA GLY A 78 1.07 -44.85 6.74
C GLY A 78 0.60 -45.92 5.76
N GLN A 79 1.14 -46.06 4.55
CA GLN A 79 0.68 -47.12 3.62
C GLN A 79 1.79 -47.96 2.99
N ARG A 80 2.26 -48.99 3.73
CA ARG A 80 3.17 -50.05 3.23
C ARG A 80 2.65 -50.77 1.97
N LYS A 81 1.33 -50.73 1.71
CA LYS A 81 0.68 -51.38 0.55
C LYS A 81 0.94 -50.70 -0.79
N ILE A 82 1.42 -49.45 -0.80
CA ILE A 82 1.60 -48.65 -2.03
C ILE A 82 3.03 -48.72 -2.59
N ARG A 83 3.97 -49.31 -1.84
CA ARG A 83 5.41 -49.43 -2.18
C ARG A 83 5.72 -49.97 -3.60
N PRO A 84 4.97 -50.93 -4.19
CA PRO A 84 5.27 -51.41 -5.55
C PRO A 84 5.01 -50.39 -6.67
N TYR A 85 4.17 -49.38 -6.43
CA TYR A 85 3.79 -48.37 -7.42
C TYR A 85 4.76 -47.18 -7.48
N TRP A 86 5.69 -47.09 -6.52
CA TRP A 86 6.74 -46.08 -6.44
C TRP A 86 7.63 -46.05 -7.70
N ARG A 87 7.94 -47.23 -8.23
CA ARG A 87 8.87 -47.43 -9.37
C ARG A 87 8.47 -46.70 -10.66
N ASN A 88 7.17 -46.47 -10.88
CA ASN A 88 6.67 -45.84 -12.10
C ASN A 88 6.57 -44.31 -11.99
N TYR A 89 6.66 -43.74 -10.78
CA TYR A 89 6.54 -42.30 -10.56
C TYR A 89 7.90 -41.56 -10.57
N PHE A 90 8.99 -42.26 -10.24
CA PHE A 90 10.31 -41.66 -10.04
C PHE A 90 11.17 -41.50 -11.31
N GLU A 91 10.73 -42.00 -12.47
CA GLU A 91 11.55 -42.01 -13.71
C GLU A 91 11.89 -40.62 -14.28
N ASN A 92 11.42 -39.52 -13.68
CA ASN A 92 11.62 -38.17 -14.19
C ASN A 92 11.70 -37.10 -13.08
N THR A 93 12.16 -37.43 -11.86
CA THR A 93 12.30 -36.44 -10.77
C THR A 93 13.66 -35.76 -10.78
N ASP A 94 13.70 -34.44 -10.89
CA ASP A 94 14.96 -33.67 -11.00
C ASP A 94 15.51 -33.24 -9.63
N ILE A 95 14.64 -32.99 -8.63
CA ILE A 95 15.02 -32.54 -7.28
C ILE A 95 14.10 -33.18 -6.24
N LEU A 96 14.71 -33.71 -5.17
CA LEU A 96 13.98 -34.26 -4.03
C LEU A 96 14.09 -33.30 -2.83
N ILE A 97 12.95 -32.88 -2.29
CA ILE A 97 12.89 -32.02 -1.09
C ILE A 97 12.24 -32.81 0.04
N TYR A 98 13.02 -33.06 1.08
CA TYR A 98 12.58 -33.75 2.29
C TYR A 98 12.29 -32.72 3.38
N VAL A 99 11.09 -32.70 3.94
CA VAL A 99 10.71 -31.76 5.01
C VAL A 99 10.55 -32.55 6.30
N VAL A 100 11.26 -32.13 7.35
CA VAL A 100 11.29 -32.80 8.64
C VAL A 100 10.86 -31.83 9.73
N ASP A 101 9.92 -32.27 10.57
CA ASP A 101 9.61 -31.59 11.83
C ASP A 101 10.56 -32.11 12.93
N SER A 102 11.32 -31.20 13.54
CA SER A 102 12.34 -31.54 14.55
C SER A 102 11.76 -31.91 15.91
N ALA A 103 10.43 -31.82 16.08
CA ALA A 103 9.75 -32.05 17.36
C ALA A 103 9.58 -33.55 17.71
N ASP A 104 9.53 -34.44 16.73
CA ASP A 104 9.18 -35.86 16.92
C ASP A 104 10.34 -36.81 16.56
N LYS A 105 11.03 -37.34 17.58
CA LYS A 105 12.20 -38.22 17.42
C LYS A 105 11.88 -39.58 16.78
N THR A 106 10.81 -40.24 17.22
CA THR A 106 10.41 -41.57 16.72
C THR A 106 10.09 -41.54 15.22
N ARG A 107 9.41 -40.48 14.79
CA ARG A 107 9.06 -40.27 13.40
C ARG A 107 10.28 -39.94 12.53
N MET A 108 11.29 -39.25 13.09
CA MET A 108 12.55 -39.00 12.37
C MET A 108 13.36 -40.28 12.13
N GLU A 109 13.38 -41.20 13.09
CA GLU A 109 14.07 -42.50 12.93
C GLU A 109 13.38 -43.38 11.87
N GLU A 110 12.05 -43.46 11.87
CA GLU A 110 11.27 -44.14 10.83
C GLU A 110 11.50 -43.49 9.45
N CYS A 111 11.47 -42.16 9.39
CA CYS A 111 11.76 -41.39 8.18
C CYS A 111 13.18 -41.62 7.66
N GLY A 112 14.18 -41.71 8.54
CA GLY A 112 15.57 -41.94 8.17
C GLY A 112 15.77 -43.33 7.56
N GLN A 113 15.13 -44.35 8.11
CA GLN A 113 15.15 -45.70 7.55
C GLN A 113 14.49 -45.76 6.16
N GLU A 114 13.31 -45.14 6.01
CA GLU A 114 12.60 -45.11 4.72
C GLU A 114 13.31 -44.26 3.66
N LEU A 115 13.97 -43.16 4.07
CA LEU A 115 14.82 -42.38 3.18
C LEU A 115 15.99 -43.23 2.69
N ASN A 116 16.67 -43.98 3.55
CA ASN A 116 17.76 -44.86 3.13
C ASN A 116 17.27 -45.98 2.19
N GLU A 117 16.13 -46.61 2.47
CA GLU A 117 15.51 -47.59 1.58
C GLU A 117 15.16 -46.99 0.20
N LEU A 118 14.67 -45.75 0.15
CA LEU A 118 14.37 -45.03 -1.11
C LEU A 118 15.65 -44.67 -1.88
N LEU A 119 16.72 -44.32 -1.19
CA LEU A 119 17.98 -43.93 -1.81
C LEU A 119 18.76 -45.14 -2.33
N GLU A 120 18.57 -46.34 -1.78
CA GLU A 120 19.20 -47.58 -2.28
C GLU A 120 18.73 -47.98 -3.70
N GLU A 121 17.63 -47.42 -4.22
CA GLU A 121 17.15 -47.74 -5.57
C GLU A 121 18.03 -47.10 -6.68
N ASP A 122 18.45 -47.91 -7.66
CA ASP A 122 19.33 -47.52 -8.78
C ASP A 122 18.83 -46.30 -9.60
N LYS A 123 17.51 -46.11 -9.69
CA LYS A 123 16.90 -45.03 -10.47
C LYS A 123 17.04 -43.63 -9.83
N LEU A 124 17.35 -43.55 -8.54
CA LEU A 124 17.49 -42.29 -7.79
C LEU A 124 18.97 -41.91 -7.51
N GLN A 125 19.93 -42.66 -8.07
CA GLN A 125 21.36 -42.51 -7.79
C GLN A 125 21.98 -41.15 -8.18
N GLY A 126 21.28 -40.31 -8.95
CA GLY A 126 21.78 -39.00 -9.41
C GLY A 126 21.03 -37.77 -8.90
N VAL A 127 19.97 -37.92 -8.10
CA VAL A 127 19.07 -36.81 -7.73
C VAL A 127 19.59 -36.06 -6.48
N PRO A 128 19.75 -34.71 -6.52
CA PRO A 128 20.11 -33.93 -5.34
C PRO A 128 18.98 -33.93 -4.31
N VAL A 129 19.35 -34.10 -3.02
CA VAL A 129 18.42 -34.14 -1.89
C VAL A 129 18.60 -32.89 -1.03
N LEU A 130 17.53 -32.12 -0.89
CA LEU A 130 17.48 -30.96 0.01
C LEU A 130 16.65 -31.31 1.23
N ILE A 131 17.21 -31.21 2.43
CA ILE A 131 16.54 -31.56 3.68
C ILE A 131 16.23 -30.28 4.45
N TYR A 132 14.95 -30.07 4.70
CA TYR A 132 14.44 -28.92 5.42
C TYR A 132 14.10 -29.34 6.84
N ALA A 133 14.79 -28.79 7.84
CA ALA A 133 14.51 -29.05 9.24
C ALA A 133 13.81 -27.84 9.85
N ASN A 134 12.58 -28.02 10.33
CA ASN A 134 11.82 -26.96 11.00
C ASN A 134 12.35 -26.70 12.42
N LYS A 135 12.14 -25.47 12.92
CA LYS A 135 12.33 -24.99 14.31
C LYS A 135 13.73 -25.18 14.92
N GLN A 136 14.48 -24.09 15.10
CA GLN A 136 15.57 -24.01 16.10
C GLN A 136 15.21 -23.17 17.35
N ASP A 137 14.06 -22.50 17.36
CA ASP A 137 13.71 -21.49 18.39
C ASP A 137 12.78 -21.99 19.51
N LEU A 138 12.40 -23.28 19.53
CA LEU A 138 11.68 -23.87 20.68
C LEU A 138 12.67 -24.58 21.60
N LEU A 139 12.43 -24.51 22.92
CA LEU A 139 13.19 -25.23 23.96
C LEU A 139 13.30 -26.76 23.73
N THR A 140 12.44 -27.33 22.90
CA THR A 140 12.40 -28.76 22.55
C THR A 140 13.00 -29.09 21.18
N ALA A 141 13.57 -28.12 20.47
CA ALA A 141 14.12 -28.32 19.13
C ALA A 141 15.53 -28.92 19.17
N GLN A 142 15.78 -29.92 18.33
CA GLN A 142 17.09 -30.56 18.24
C GLN A 142 18.05 -29.78 17.33
N PRO A 143 19.35 -29.72 17.67
CA PRO A 143 20.37 -29.08 16.83
C PRO A 143 20.56 -29.85 15.51
N ALA A 144 21.03 -29.16 14.48
CA ALA A 144 21.22 -29.73 13.14
C ALA A 144 22.13 -30.98 13.13
N SER A 145 23.06 -31.11 14.09
CA SER A 145 23.93 -32.27 14.26
C SER A 145 23.21 -33.54 14.73
N GLU A 146 22.19 -33.41 15.58
CA GLU A 146 21.36 -34.55 16.01
C GLU A 146 20.40 -34.97 14.89
N VAL A 147 19.89 -34.02 14.11
CA VAL A 147 19.08 -34.32 12.93
C VAL A 147 19.90 -35.08 11.88
N THR A 148 21.18 -34.73 11.67
CA THR A 148 22.05 -35.48 10.75
C THR A 148 22.31 -36.92 11.19
N SER A 149 22.45 -37.16 12.49
CA SER A 149 22.73 -38.49 13.02
C SER A 149 21.48 -39.37 13.02
N LEU A 150 20.33 -38.82 13.40
CA LEU A 150 19.04 -39.54 13.40
C LEU A 150 18.55 -39.90 11.99
N LEU A 151 18.81 -39.05 11.00
CA LEU A 151 18.50 -39.34 9.59
C LEU A 151 19.53 -40.28 8.94
N GLY A 152 20.63 -40.62 9.61
CA GLY A 152 21.65 -41.53 9.07
C GLY A 152 22.44 -40.98 7.87
N LEU A 153 22.49 -39.65 7.70
CA LEU A 153 23.06 -39.01 6.50
C LEU A 153 24.58 -39.23 6.36
N HIS A 154 25.27 -39.56 7.46
CA HIS A 154 26.69 -39.91 7.45
C HIS A 154 27.01 -41.19 6.66
N GLY A 155 26.01 -42.03 6.38
CA GLY A 155 26.14 -43.22 5.53
C GLY A 155 26.14 -42.92 4.02
N ILE A 156 25.69 -41.73 3.61
CA ILE A 156 25.48 -41.37 2.20
C ILE A 156 26.74 -40.69 1.65
N ARG A 157 27.70 -41.47 1.15
CA ARG A 157 29.00 -40.95 0.67
C ARG A 157 28.97 -40.42 -0.77
N ASP A 158 27.99 -40.83 -1.57
CA ASP A 158 27.98 -40.55 -3.02
C ASP A 158 27.05 -39.39 -3.43
N ARG A 159 26.43 -38.67 -2.48
CA ARG A 159 25.45 -37.61 -2.77
C ARG A 159 25.72 -36.30 -2.05
N LYS A 160 25.32 -35.19 -2.69
CA LYS A 160 25.30 -33.87 -2.06
C LYS A 160 23.98 -33.66 -1.37
N TRP A 161 24.03 -33.40 -0.07
CA TRP A 161 22.88 -33.02 0.73
C TRP A 161 23.16 -31.69 1.44
N GLN A 162 22.10 -30.92 1.69
CA GLN A 162 22.18 -29.67 2.44
C GLN A 162 21.02 -29.61 3.42
N ILE A 163 21.33 -29.26 4.67
CA ILE A 163 20.33 -28.96 5.71
C ILE A 163 20.26 -27.45 5.86
N GLN A 164 19.05 -26.90 5.76
CA GLN A 164 18.82 -25.47 5.96
C GLN A 164 17.96 -25.27 7.22
N PRO A 165 18.51 -24.68 8.30
CA PRO A 165 17.73 -24.34 9.48
C PRO A 165 16.89 -23.08 9.23
N CYS A 166 15.73 -22.98 9.89
CA CYS A 166 14.85 -21.82 9.80
C CYS A 166 14.45 -21.31 11.19
N SER A 167 14.68 -20.01 11.42
CA SER A 167 14.19 -19.26 12.58
C SER A 167 12.89 -18.54 12.21
N ALA A 168 11.91 -18.56 13.11
CA ALA A 168 10.62 -17.92 12.89
C ALA A 168 10.60 -16.43 13.29
N MET A 169 11.58 -15.97 14.07
CA MET A 169 11.59 -14.61 14.63
C MET A 169 12.26 -13.58 13.71
N THR A 170 13.29 -13.95 12.94
CA THR A 170 14.09 -12.97 12.21
C THR A 170 13.55 -12.62 10.82
N GLN A 171 12.66 -13.42 10.22
CA GLN A 171 12.18 -13.26 8.84
C GLN A 171 13.30 -13.00 7.81
N GLU A 172 14.56 -13.30 8.12
CA GLU A 172 15.66 -13.19 7.18
C GLU A 172 15.52 -14.29 6.14
N GLY A 173 15.24 -13.85 4.92
CA GLY A 173 14.92 -14.70 3.81
C GLY A 173 16.03 -15.69 3.48
N LEU A 174 15.60 -16.92 3.20
CA LEU A 174 16.36 -17.97 2.51
C LEU A 174 17.23 -17.40 1.39
N THR A 175 18.54 -17.28 1.66
CA THR A 175 19.54 -16.95 0.66
C THR A 175 19.95 -18.23 -0.06
N TYR A 176 19.49 -18.35 -1.31
CA TYR A 176 20.16 -19.19 -2.30
C TYR A 176 21.33 -18.37 -2.84
N ASN A 177 22.56 -18.69 -2.45
CA ASN A 177 23.73 -18.14 -3.12
C ASN A 177 23.85 -18.83 -4.49
N ALA A 178 23.52 -18.08 -5.55
CA ALA A 178 23.58 -18.50 -6.94
C ALA A 178 25.02 -18.57 -7.47
N ALA A 179 25.86 -19.41 -6.86
CA ALA A 179 27.21 -19.67 -7.34
C ALA A 179 27.61 -21.12 -7.12
N HIS A 180 26.89 -22.09 -7.71
CA HIS A 180 27.40 -23.44 -7.93
C HIS A 180 26.63 -24.14 -9.06
N LYS A 181 26.97 -23.81 -10.32
CA LYS A 181 27.02 -24.84 -11.35
C LYS A 181 28.35 -25.55 -11.15
N ASP A 182 28.28 -26.85 -10.86
CA ASP A 182 29.39 -27.81 -10.80
C ASP A 182 30.26 -27.82 -9.52
N PHE A 183 30.29 -29.00 -8.88
CA PHE A 183 31.40 -29.50 -8.04
C PHE A 183 32.52 -29.91 -9.03
N LYS A 184 33.84 -29.76 -8.86
CA LYS A 184 34.85 -29.63 -7.78
C LYS A 184 36.14 -29.10 -8.52
N PRO A 185 37.35 -29.02 -7.91
CA PRO A 185 37.80 -28.47 -6.63
C PRO A 185 38.94 -27.42 -6.82
N ARG A 186 39.43 -26.84 -5.71
CA ARG A 186 40.69 -26.07 -5.50
C ARG A 186 40.58 -24.54 -5.47
N GLY A 187 41.24 -23.98 -4.46
CA GLY A 187 41.59 -22.56 -4.29
C GLY A 187 40.58 -21.83 -3.42
N PHE A 188 40.70 -21.84 -2.09
CA PHE A 188 41.51 -20.86 -1.33
C PHE A 188 41.56 -19.48 -1.96
N LEU A 189 40.99 -18.49 -1.26
CA LEU A 189 41.55 -17.13 -1.12
C LEU A 189 40.98 -16.50 0.15
N LEU A 190 41.66 -16.77 1.26
CA LEU A 190 41.92 -15.74 2.27
C LEU A 190 42.90 -14.74 1.63
N TYR A 191 42.72 -13.44 1.90
CA TYR A 191 43.76 -12.45 1.62
C TYR A 191 45.03 -12.75 2.44
N PRO A 192 46.23 -12.44 1.91
CA PRO A 192 47.48 -13.01 2.39
C PRO A 192 48.11 -12.19 3.52
N VAL A 193 48.53 -12.85 4.61
CA VAL A 193 49.74 -12.48 5.36
C VAL A 193 50.48 -13.74 5.84
N SER A 194 51.73 -13.84 5.37
CA SER A 194 52.93 -14.56 5.85
C SER A 194 52.99 -16.10 5.95
N LEU A 195 53.90 -16.64 5.13
CA LEU A 195 55.12 -17.42 5.47
C LEU A 195 55.04 -18.60 6.48
N ASN A 196 55.49 -19.75 5.95
CA ASN A 196 56.09 -20.92 6.61
C ASN A 196 55.17 -21.97 7.25
N GLY A 197 54.98 -23.08 6.51
CA GLY A 197 55.37 -24.42 6.97
C GLY A 197 54.57 -25.09 8.10
N GLU A 198 53.87 -26.15 7.72
CA GLU A 198 53.58 -27.37 8.49
C GLU A 198 52.53 -27.38 9.62
N HIS A 199 51.93 -28.57 9.72
CA HIS A 199 50.76 -28.96 10.49
C HIS A 199 50.98 -28.96 12.01
N LEU A 200 49.90 -28.79 12.78
CA LEU A 200 49.42 -29.73 13.82
C LEU A 200 48.19 -29.16 14.54
N TRP A 201 47.11 -29.93 14.54
CA TRP A 201 45.92 -29.66 15.36
C TRP A 201 46.23 -30.00 16.82
N LYS A 202 46.02 -29.04 17.73
CA LYS A 202 45.89 -29.28 19.16
C LYS A 202 44.84 -28.33 19.73
N ALA A 203 43.80 -28.90 20.34
CA ALA A 203 42.79 -28.17 21.07
C ALA A 203 43.38 -27.60 22.37
N PHE A 204 43.05 -26.35 22.70
CA PHE A 204 43.08 -25.86 24.07
C PHE A 204 41.90 -24.93 24.37
N LYS A 205 41.34 -25.21 25.54
CA LYS A 205 40.35 -24.53 26.36
C LYS A 205 40.94 -23.22 26.94
N ILE A 206 40.09 -22.23 27.25
CA ILE A 206 40.14 -21.19 28.32
C ILE A 206 38.98 -20.23 27.96
N ASP A 207 37.84 -20.30 28.64
CA ASP A 207 37.50 -19.68 29.95
C ASP A 207 37.46 -18.15 29.90
N CYS A 208 36.25 -17.59 30.00
CA CYS A 208 35.97 -16.17 30.13
C CYS A 208 36.06 -15.77 31.62
N PHE A 209 36.93 -14.83 31.94
CA PHE A 209 37.06 -14.23 33.26
C PHE A 209 36.00 -13.15 33.49
N TYR A 210 35.41 -13.24 34.68
CA TYR A 210 34.75 -12.17 35.43
C TYR A 210 35.81 -11.20 35.96
N ASP A 211 35.48 -9.92 36.05
CA ASP A 211 36.13 -8.98 36.98
C ASP A 211 35.04 -8.19 37.72
N ASP A 212 34.96 -8.40 39.03
CA ASP A 212 34.31 -7.53 40.01
C ASP A 212 35.26 -6.38 40.41
N PRO A 213 34.73 -5.30 40.99
CA PRO A 213 35.35 -4.80 42.22
C PRO A 213 34.37 -4.56 43.38
N GLU A 214 34.94 -4.69 44.57
CA GLU A 214 34.39 -4.80 45.92
C GLU A 214 33.87 -3.51 46.61
N PHE A 215 32.95 -3.75 47.58
CA PHE A 215 32.70 -3.12 48.89
C PHE A 215 32.35 -1.63 49.05
N SER A 216 31.17 -1.36 49.64
CA SER A 216 31.05 -0.88 51.03
C SER A 216 29.61 -0.95 51.54
N ASP A 217 29.46 -1.47 52.76
CA ASP A 217 28.25 -1.49 53.59
C ASP A 217 27.68 -0.08 53.82
N ASP A 218 26.35 0.05 53.93
CA ASP A 218 25.69 0.65 55.10
C ASP A 218 24.16 0.63 54.96
N GLU A 219 23.55 0.52 56.13
CA GLU A 219 22.15 0.26 56.49
C GLU A 219 21.14 1.28 55.92
N ASP A 220 19.94 0.83 55.54
CA ASP A 220 18.71 1.23 56.24
C ASP A 220 17.42 0.66 55.62
N SER A 221 16.59 0.18 56.53
CA SER A 221 15.26 -0.42 56.40
C SER A 221 14.22 0.42 55.64
N PHE A 222 13.31 -0.23 54.90
CA PHE A 222 11.85 0.04 55.01
C PHE A 222 11.03 -1.13 54.40
N ASP A 223 10.10 -1.64 55.21
CA ASP A 223 9.25 -2.81 54.97
C ASP A 223 8.26 -2.65 53.79
N VAL A 224 8.13 -3.70 52.97
CA VAL A 224 6.97 -3.91 52.07
C VAL A 224 6.30 -5.24 52.42
N PRO A 225 5.02 -5.27 52.86
CA PRO A 225 4.32 -6.50 53.21
C PRO A 225 3.98 -7.36 51.99
N GLN A 226 4.32 -8.64 52.07
CA GLN A 226 3.96 -9.67 51.08
C GLN A 226 2.45 -9.97 51.09
N VAL A 227 1.82 -9.86 49.93
CA VAL A 227 0.40 -10.24 49.72
C VAL A 227 0.27 -11.76 49.63
N LYS A 228 -0.51 -12.33 50.56
CA LYS A 228 -0.85 -13.77 50.64
C LYS A 228 -1.74 -14.20 49.48
N LYS A 229 -1.41 -15.35 48.88
CA LYS A 229 -2.25 -16.08 47.91
C LYS A 229 -3.57 -16.53 48.55
N LEU A 230 -4.70 -16.21 47.93
CA LEU A 230 -6.03 -16.69 48.32
C LEU A 230 -6.28 -18.10 47.77
N LYS A 231 -6.88 -18.96 48.62
CA LYS A 231 -7.31 -20.33 48.31
C LYS A 231 -8.59 -20.32 47.46
N PRO A 232 -8.82 -21.35 46.61
CA PRO A 232 -10.01 -21.43 45.77
C PRO A 232 -11.27 -21.69 46.61
N VAL A 233 -12.30 -20.87 46.39
CA VAL A 233 -13.64 -21.06 46.95
C VAL A 233 -14.43 -21.95 45.98
N VAL A 234 -14.81 -23.13 46.45
CA VAL A 234 -15.68 -24.07 45.75
C VAL A 234 -17.13 -23.72 46.10
N TYR A 235 -17.93 -23.36 45.10
CA TYR A 235 -19.38 -23.22 45.27
C TYR A 235 -20.05 -24.59 45.10
N GLY A 236 -20.60 -25.13 46.18
CA GLY A 236 -21.51 -26.28 46.13
C GLY A 236 -22.89 -25.87 45.59
N SER A 237 -23.42 -26.66 44.66
CA SER A 237 -24.71 -26.47 44.00
C SER A 237 -25.89 -26.51 44.97
N LEU A 238 -26.78 -25.53 44.86
CA LEU A 238 -28.00 -25.38 45.66
C LEU A 238 -29.02 -26.52 45.43
N GLU A 239 -28.87 -27.31 44.37
CA GLU A 239 -29.78 -28.41 43.99
C GLU A 239 -29.69 -29.64 44.93
N GLU A 240 -28.57 -29.85 45.62
CA GLU A 240 -28.40 -30.99 46.54
C GLU A 240 -29.03 -30.75 47.93
N LYS A 241 -29.12 -29.50 48.38
CA LYS A 241 -29.81 -29.15 49.63
C LYS A 241 -31.32 -29.17 49.48
N GLU A 242 -31.86 -28.87 48.30
CA GLU A 242 -33.30 -28.97 48.05
C GLU A 242 -33.76 -30.42 47.91
N ARG A 243 -32.95 -31.31 47.31
CA ARG A 243 -33.23 -32.76 47.30
C ARG A 243 -33.28 -33.36 48.71
N GLN A 244 -32.35 -33.01 49.60
CA GLN A 244 -32.37 -33.49 50.99
C GLN A 244 -33.58 -32.97 51.80
N ARG A 245 -34.12 -31.80 51.45
CA ARG A 245 -35.31 -31.22 52.10
C ARG A 245 -36.62 -31.87 51.64
N ILE A 246 -36.63 -32.39 50.41
CA ILE A 246 -37.77 -33.11 49.82
C ILE A 246 -37.75 -34.60 50.23
N GLU A 247 -36.57 -35.18 50.47
CA GLU A 247 -36.41 -36.56 50.97
C GLU A 247 -36.75 -36.71 52.47
N SER A 248 -36.62 -35.66 53.29
CA SER A 248 -36.96 -35.72 54.73
C SER A 248 -38.45 -35.51 55.03
N GLY A 249 -39.33 -36.12 54.24
CA GLY A 249 -40.78 -36.02 54.36
C GLY A 249 -41.30 -36.31 55.78
N THR A 250 -41.53 -35.25 56.57
CA THR A 250 -42.24 -35.31 57.85
C THR A 250 -43.27 -34.19 57.88
N SER A 251 -44.53 -34.59 57.82
CA SER A 251 -45.74 -33.77 57.93
C SER A 251 -45.86 -33.10 59.31
N SER A 252 -45.87 -31.78 59.37
CA SER A 252 -46.19 -31.01 60.60
C SER A 252 -47.21 -29.90 60.31
N GLY A 253 -48.46 -30.29 60.05
CA GLY A 253 -49.57 -29.39 59.74
C GLY A 253 -50.43 -28.94 60.92
N SER A 254 -50.03 -29.19 62.17
CA SER A 254 -50.89 -28.92 63.35
C SER A 254 -50.21 -28.17 64.51
N LEU A 255 -49.04 -27.55 64.29
CA LEU A 255 -48.31 -26.80 65.33
C LEU A 255 -48.15 -25.30 65.03
N ALA A 256 -48.72 -24.81 63.92
CA ALA A 256 -48.54 -23.43 63.47
C ALA A 256 -49.63 -22.45 63.95
N VAL A 257 -50.76 -22.94 64.47
CA VAL A 257 -51.86 -22.08 64.95
C VAL A 257 -51.58 -21.61 66.39
N ASP A 258 -51.08 -22.51 67.26
CA ASP A 258 -50.80 -22.19 68.67
C ASP A 258 -49.62 -21.20 68.84
N ALA A 259 -48.66 -21.19 67.91
CA ALA A 259 -47.54 -20.25 67.93
C ALA A 259 -47.95 -18.81 67.53
N ILE A 260 -48.98 -18.66 66.70
CA ILE A 260 -49.50 -17.35 66.26
C ILE A 260 -50.45 -16.77 67.32
N GLU A 261 -51.18 -17.63 68.04
CA GLU A 261 -52.07 -17.21 69.14
C GLU A 261 -51.27 -16.79 70.39
N ALA A 262 -50.19 -17.52 70.72
CA ALA A 262 -49.25 -17.13 71.77
C ALA A 262 -48.52 -15.80 71.47
N GLY A 263 -48.24 -15.51 70.19
CA GLY A 263 -47.65 -14.24 69.75
C GLY A 263 -48.58 -13.03 69.85
N LYS A 264 -49.90 -13.23 69.72
CA LYS A 264 -50.93 -12.19 69.91
C LYS A 264 -51.18 -11.89 71.40
N ALA A 265 -51.13 -12.91 72.27
CA ALA A 265 -51.29 -12.74 73.72
C ALA A 265 -50.09 -12.05 74.39
N ALA A 266 -48.88 -12.18 73.81
CA ALA A 266 -47.66 -11.54 74.29
C ALA A 266 -47.47 -10.08 73.82
N GLY A 267 -48.43 -9.49 73.09
CA GLY A 267 -48.40 -8.08 72.68
C GLY A 267 -47.36 -7.70 71.62
N ASN A 268 -46.70 -8.67 70.97
CA ASN A 268 -45.59 -8.42 70.03
C ASN A 268 -46.01 -8.30 68.56
N ILE A 269 -47.31 -8.24 68.26
CA ILE A 269 -47.84 -8.12 66.88
C ILE A 269 -48.78 -6.91 66.83
N ASN A 270 -48.29 -5.78 66.33
CA ASN A 270 -49.13 -4.61 65.99
C ASN A 270 -49.67 -4.76 64.57
N ILE A 271 -50.99 -4.93 64.44
CA ILE A 271 -51.69 -4.89 63.15
C ILE A 271 -52.23 -3.48 62.98
N SER A 272 -51.57 -2.63 62.18
CA SER A 272 -52.20 -1.40 61.69
C SER A 272 -53.05 -1.73 60.46
N SER A 273 -54.36 -1.56 60.62
CA SER A 273 -55.36 -1.67 59.56
C SER A 273 -55.19 -0.55 58.52
N GLY A 274 -55.28 -0.95 57.24
CA GLY A 274 -54.95 -0.15 56.08
C GLY A 274 -55.65 1.21 55.92
N GLY A 275 -54.91 2.12 55.29
CA GLY A 275 -55.45 3.23 54.53
C GLY A 275 -55.00 3.07 53.08
N THR A 276 -55.95 2.76 52.19
CA THR A 276 -55.81 2.81 50.74
C THR A 276 -55.44 4.24 50.30
N TYR A 277 -54.25 4.39 49.72
CA TYR A 277 -53.90 5.53 48.90
C TYR A 277 -53.55 5.03 47.49
N ASP A 278 -54.20 5.62 46.50
CA ASP A 278 -54.09 5.35 45.07
C ASP A 278 -52.66 5.62 44.54
N ILE A 279 -51.77 4.64 44.67
CA ILE A 279 -50.43 4.57 44.03
C ILE A 279 -50.42 3.45 42.96
N ALA A 280 -51.59 2.93 42.58
CA ALA A 280 -51.71 1.72 41.77
C ALA A 280 -51.32 1.89 40.29
N GLU A 281 -51.39 3.10 39.72
CA GLU A 281 -51.05 3.30 38.29
C GLU A 281 -49.54 3.51 38.06
N GLN A 282 -48.83 4.29 38.89
CA GLN A 282 -47.37 4.45 38.74
C GLN A 282 -46.57 3.21 39.18
N SER A 283 -47.09 2.40 40.10
CA SER A 283 -46.42 1.17 40.54
C SER A 283 -46.56 0.03 39.54
N THR A 284 -47.64 0.00 38.75
CA THR A 284 -47.85 -1.01 37.71
C THR A 284 -47.02 -0.73 36.46
N ASP A 285 -46.86 0.54 36.07
CA ASP A 285 -45.97 0.94 34.96
C ASP A 285 -44.49 0.64 35.29
N ASN A 286 -44.01 1.05 36.47
CA ASN A 286 -42.65 0.73 36.92
C ASN A 286 -42.42 -0.78 37.05
N HIS A 287 -43.44 -1.54 37.44
CA HIS A 287 -43.35 -3.00 37.50
C HIS A 287 -43.34 -3.64 36.10
N ALA A 288 -44.11 -3.10 35.16
CA ALA A 288 -44.13 -3.55 33.77
C ALA A 288 -42.78 -3.27 33.08
N GLU A 289 -42.16 -2.12 33.34
CA GLU A 289 -40.82 -1.77 32.86
C GLU A 289 -39.74 -2.71 33.43
N LEU A 290 -39.80 -3.01 34.73
CA LEU A 290 -38.92 -3.99 35.38
C LEU A 290 -39.06 -5.40 34.79
N ILE A 291 -40.28 -5.83 34.49
CA ILE A 291 -40.53 -7.12 33.83
C ILE A 291 -39.94 -7.09 32.41
N ALA A 292 -40.16 -6.02 31.65
CA ALA A 292 -39.63 -5.88 30.30
C ALA A 292 -38.08 -5.87 30.28
N GLU A 293 -37.44 -5.22 31.25
CA GLU A 293 -35.98 -5.21 31.38
C GLU A 293 -35.42 -6.60 31.75
N LEU A 294 -36.11 -7.32 32.65
CA LEU A 294 -35.76 -8.70 32.98
C LEU A 294 -35.95 -9.65 31.79
N GLU A 295 -36.99 -9.46 30.98
CA GLU A 295 -37.21 -10.21 29.75
C GLU A 295 -36.15 -9.92 28.69
N LYS A 296 -35.78 -8.64 28.50
CA LYS A 296 -34.65 -8.25 27.63
C LYS A 296 -33.35 -8.91 28.08
N ARG A 297 -33.06 -8.92 29.39
CA ARG A 297 -31.86 -9.54 29.96
C ARG A 297 -31.88 -11.07 29.89
N LYS A 298 -33.07 -11.70 29.93
CA LYS A 298 -33.23 -13.14 29.67
C LYS A 298 -32.96 -13.47 28.20
N LYS A 299 -33.54 -12.70 27.27
CA LYS A 299 -33.29 -12.83 25.83
C LYS A 299 -31.81 -12.63 25.48
N ALA A 300 -31.14 -11.63 26.06
CA ALA A 300 -29.71 -11.38 25.84
C ALA A 300 -28.79 -12.53 26.29
N ARG A 301 -29.16 -13.26 27.35
CA ARG A 301 -28.41 -14.44 27.82
C ARG A 301 -28.61 -15.66 26.94
N GLN A 302 -29.74 -15.76 26.26
CA GLN A 302 -30.07 -16.86 25.36
C GLN A 302 -29.39 -16.70 23.98
N ILE A 303 -29.07 -15.46 23.58
CA ILE A 303 -28.40 -15.17 22.30
C ILE A 303 -26.91 -15.53 22.39
N GLN A 304 -26.50 -16.49 21.58
CA GLN A 304 -25.10 -16.86 21.43
C GLN A 304 -24.41 -15.90 20.44
N VAL A 305 -23.40 -15.19 20.95
CA VAL A 305 -22.52 -14.31 20.16
C VAL A 305 -21.13 -14.92 20.15
N SER A 306 -20.42 -14.81 19.03
CA SER A 306 -19.07 -15.34 18.90
C SER A 306 -18.09 -14.76 19.93
N THR A 307 -17.03 -15.51 20.20
CA THR A 307 -15.95 -15.12 21.13
C THR A 307 -14.92 -14.21 20.49
N ASP A 308 -14.91 -14.15 19.16
CA ASP A 308 -13.88 -13.49 18.39
C ASP A 308 -14.19 -12.00 18.27
N ASP A 309 -13.31 -11.17 18.84
CA ASP A 309 -13.50 -9.72 18.93
C ASP A 309 -13.63 -9.05 17.55
N TYR A 310 -12.98 -9.60 16.52
CA TYR A 310 -13.10 -9.09 15.16
C TYR A 310 -14.52 -9.23 14.59
N GLU A 311 -15.17 -10.37 14.82
CA GLU A 311 -16.55 -10.59 14.38
C GLU A 311 -17.54 -9.74 15.17
N VAL A 312 -17.31 -9.59 16.48
CA VAL A 312 -18.11 -8.69 17.33
C VAL A 312 -18.03 -7.25 16.82
N LYS A 313 -16.82 -6.78 16.49
CA LYS A 313 -16.60 -5.45 15.89
C LYS A 313 -17.26 -5.31 14.51
N ALA A 314 -17.20 -6.35 13.67
CA ALA A 314 -17.84 -6.36 12.36
C ALA A 314 -19.37 -6.28 12.48
N ASN A 315 -19.96 -7.06 13.40
CA ASN A 315 -21.39 -7.05 13.67
C ASN A 315 -21.87 -5.70 14.23
N LEU A 316 -21.12 -5.09 15.15
CA LEU A 316 -21.42 -3.74 15.64
C LEU A 316 -21.34 -2.70 14.51
N ARG A 317 -20.34 -2.80 13.63
CA ARG A 317 -20.22 -1.93 12.45
C ARG A 317 -21.43 -2.08 11.52
N GLN A 318 -21.87 -3.31 11.24
CA GLN A 318 -23.06 -3.58 10.43
C GLN A 318 -24.32 -3.01 11.08
N LEU A 319 -24.44 -3.12 12.41
CA LEU A 319 -25.55 -2.53 13.14
C LEU A 319 -25.52 -0.99 13.15
N GLY A 320 -24.41 -0.35 12.75
CA GLY A 320 -24.24 1.10 12.77
C GLY A 320 -23.88 1.65 14.16
N GLU A 321 -23.53 0.76 15.08
CA GLU A 321 -23.18 1.06 16.47
C GLU A 321 -21.68 1.37 16.58
N PRO A 322 -21.25 2.22 17.54
CA PRO A 322 -19.84 2.52 17.71
C PRO A 322 -19.04 1.25 17.97
N ILE A 323 -17.96 1.04 17.21
CA ILE A 323 -17.18 -0.21 17.22
C ILE A 323 -16.52 -0.45 18.59
N CYS A 324 -16.03 0.60 19.21
CA CYS A 324 -15.44 0.59 20.56
C CYS A 324 -15.88 1.84 21.31
N LEU A 325 -16.30 1.67 22.56
CA LEU A 325 -16.44 2.77 23.51
C LEU A 325 -15.13 3.01 24.26
N PHE A 326 -14.94 4.21 24.79
CA PHE A 326 -13.75 4.56 25.57
C PHE A 326 -13.66 3.70 26.84
N GLY A 327 -12.55 3.01 27.05
CA GLY A 327 -12.34 2.10 28.18
C GLY A 327 -13.01 0.72 28.04
N GLU A 328 -13.66 0.42 26.93
CA GLU A 328 -14.41 -0.82 26.73
C GLU A 328 -13.50 -2.01 26.35
N GLY A 329 -13.50 -3.05 27.20
CA GLY A 329 -12.81 -4.30 26.92
C GLY A 329 -13.54 -5.16 25.86
N PRO A 330 -12.88 -6.20 25.32
CA PRO A 330 -13.52 -7.15 24.40
C PRO A 330 -14.74 -7.87 25.01
N ALA A 331 -14.74 -8.13 26.32
CA ALA A 331 -15.84 -8.76 27.03
C ALA A 331 -17.07 -7.85 27.10
N ASP A 332 -16.87 -6.58 27.48
CA ASP A 332 -17.93 -5.57 27.59
C ASP A 332 -18.55 -5.28 26.21
N ARG A 333 -17.71 -5.20 25.17
CA ARG A 333 -18.15 -5.05 23.77
C ARG A 333 -19.04 -6.20 23.32
N ARG A 334 -18.68 -7.43 23.68
CA ARG A 334 -19.47 -8.63 23.38
C ARG A 334 -20.79 -8.64 24.13
N GLU A 335 -20.80 -8.18 25.39
CA GLU A 335 -22.02 -8.02 26.17
C GLU A 335 -22.93 -6.93 25.62
N ARG A 336 -22.35 -5.82 25.15
CA ARG A 336 -23.08 -4.77 24.44
C ARG A 336 -23.71 -5.28 23.15
N LEU A 337 -22.97 -6.01 22.31
CA LEU A 337 -23.53 -6.63 21.11
C LEU A 337 -24.66 -7.60 21.46
N ARG A 338 -24.52 -8.42 22.52
CA ARG A 338 -25.60 -9.29 23.02
C ARG A 338 -26.84 -8.49 23.43
N ARG A 339 -26.67 -7.39 24.14
CA ARG A 339 -27.76 -6.51 24.58
C ARG A 339 -28.49 -5.88 23.39
N ILE A 340 -27.74 -5.39 22.40
CA ILE A 340 -28.30 -4.78 21.18
C ILE A 340 -29.06 -5.83 20.36
N LEU A 341 -28.50 -7.03 20.20
CA LEU A 341 -29.19 -8.12 19.49
C LEU A 341 -30.44 -8.61 20.22
N ALA A 342 -30.50 -8.48 21.54
CA ALA A 342 -31.70 -8.81 22.32
C ALA A 342 -32.84 -7.82 22.10
N GLU A 343 -32.53 -6.59 21.74
CA GLU A 343 -33.50 -5.51 21.50
C GLU A 343 -33.98 -5.49 20.05
N ILE A 344 -33.06 -5.63 19.09
CA ILE A 344 -33.34 -5.52 17.65
C ILE A 344 -33.71 -6.88 17.03
N GLY A 345 -33.26 -8.00 17.63
CA GLY A 345 -33.40 -9.35 17.09
C GLY A 345 -32.27 -9.76 16.14
N THR A 346 -32.02 -11.06 16.02
CA THR A 346 -30.95 -11.62 15.17
C THR A 346 -31.21 -11.49 13.67
N GLU A 347 -32.46 -11.23 13.27
CA GLU A 347 -32.88 -11.06 11.87
C GLU A 347 -32.41 -9.74 11.26
N ALA A 348 -32.26 -8.68 12.06
CA ALA A 348 -31.79 -7.39 11.55
C ALA A 348 -30.37 -7.45 10.98
N LEU A 349 -29.54 -8.33 11.53
CA LEU A 349 -28.17 -8.55 11.05
C LEU A 349 -28.17 -9.28 9.69
N LYS A 350 -29.11 -10.21 9.47
CA LYS A 350 -29.31 -10.85 8.16
C LYS A 350 -29.84 -9.85 7.13
N LYS A 351 -30.85 -9.06 7.49
CA LYS A 351 -31.45 -8.07 6.59
C LYS A 351 -30.43 -7.00 6.15
N LYS A 352 -29.65 -6.46 7.09
CA LYS A 352 -28.57 -5.51 6.74
C LYS A 352 -27.49 -6.14 5.89
N ARG A 353 -27.15 -7.42 6.11
CA ARG A 353 -26.17 -8.14 5.28
C ARG A 353 -26.68 -8.36 3.85
N GLU A 354 -27.98 -8.60 3.69
CA GLU A 354 -28.63 -8.70 2.37
C GLU A 354 -28.68 -7.33 1.67
N GLU A 355 -28.99 -6.26 2.40
CA GLU A 355 -28.94 -4.88 1.89
C GLU A 355 -27.52 -4.48 1.46
N GLU A 356 -26.49 -4.74 2.29
CA GLU A 356 -25.07 -4.52 1.95
C GLU A 356 -24.64 -5.34 0.73
N ALA A 357 -25.09 -6.60 0.62
CA ALA A 357 -24.79 -7.44 -0.53
C ALA A 357 -25.46 -6.93 -1.82
N LEU A 358 -26.68 -6.38 -1.70
CA LEU A 358 -27.39 -5.75 -2.81
C LEU A 358 -26.71 -4.45 -3.25
N GLU A 359 -26.29 -3.60 -2.30
CA GLU A 359 -25.51 -2.39 -2.59
C GLU A 359 -24.16 -2.72 -3.23
N LYS A 360 -23.49 -3.78 -2.74
CA LYS A 360 -22.24 -4.24 -3.34
C LYS A 360 -22.44 -4.70 -4.78
N LYS A 361 -23.52 -5.45 -5.05
CA LYS A 361 -23.90 -5.83 -6.43
C LYS A 361 -24.19 -4.60 -7.30
N LYS A 362 -24.93 -3.62 -6.80
CA LYS A 362 -25.17 -2.35 -7.52
C LYS A 362 -23.87 -1.61 -7.84
N ARG A 363 -22.93 -1.53 -6.90
CA ARG A 363 -21.60 -0.94 -7.14
C ARG A 363 -20.77 -1.74 -8.17
N GLU A 364 -20.89 -3.06 -8.16
CA GLU A 364 -20.23 -3.92 -9.16
C GLU A 364 -20.84 -3.73 -10.56
N GLU A 365 -22.16 -3.49 -10.65
CA GLU A 365 -22.87 -3.13 -11.89
C GLU A 365 -22.52 -1.69 -12.38
N GLU A 366 -22.32 -0.74 -11.46
CA GLU A 366 -21.90 0.64 -11.75
C GLU A 366 -20.45 0.75 -12.23
N ASN A 367 -19.60 -0.25 -11.97
CA ASN A 367 -18.21 -0.30 -12.45
C ASN A 367 -18.09 -0.59 -13.96
N ILE A 368 -19.21 -0.70 -14.69
CA ILE A 368 -19.22 -0.83 -16.15
C ILE A 368 -19.02 0.56 -16.77
N THR A 369 -18.13 0.65 -17.76
CA THR A 369 -17.91 1.89 -18.52
C THR A 369 -19.21 2.34 -19.20
N TRP A 370 -19.79 3.44 -18.73
CA TRP A 370 -20.97 4.07 -19.31
C TRP A 370 -20.57 5.12 -20.35
N TYR A 371 -21.29 5.15 -21.47
CA TYR A 371 -21.08 6.13 -22.54
C TYR A 371 -22.28 7.09 -22.58
N HIS A 372 -22.01 8.39 -22.64
CA HIS A 372 -23.02 9.43 -22.86
C HIS A 372 -22.92 9.96 -24.29
N GLU A 373 -24.04 10.43 -24.84
CA GLU A 373 -24.04 11.16 -26.11
C GLU A 373 -23.49 12.57 -25.88
N GLY A 374 -22.45 12.94 -26.63
CA GLY A 374 -21.80 14.24 -26.53
C GLY A 374 -22.42 15.29 -27.46
N SER A 375 -22.15 16.57 -27.19
CA SER A 375 -22.59 17.68 -28.04
C SER A 375 -21.92 17.66 -29.43
N ASP A 376 -22.56 18.32 -30.40
CA ASP A 376 -21.96 18.53 -31.73
C ASP A 376 -20.67 19.38 -31.65
N SER A 377 -20.58 20.31 -30.69
CA SER A 377 -19.36 21.09 -30.41
C SER A 377 -18.21 20.18 -29.99
N LEU A 378 -18.46 19.18 -29.13
CA LEU A 378 -17.46 18.18 -28.76
C LEU A 378 -17.00 17.35 -29.96
N ARG A 379 -17.92 16.94 -30.85
CA ARG A 379 -17.55 16.20 -32.06
C ARG A 379 -16.63 17.03 -32.97
N ASN A 380 -16.96 18.31 -33.16
CA ASN A 380 -16.16 19.22 -33.98
C ASN A 380 -14.79 19.48 -33.35
N ALA A 381 -14.73 19.69 -32.03
CA ALA A 381 -13.50 19.84 -31.27
C ALA A 381 -12.62 18.58 -31.39
N ARG A 382 -13.19 17.39 -31.27
CA ARG A 382 -12.47 16.10 -31.44
C ARG A 382 -11.86 15.95 -32.83
N PHE A 383 -12.62 16.29 -33.87
CA PHE A 383 -12.14 16.25 -35.24
C PHE A 383 -10.99 17.25 -35.46
N TRP A 384 -11.11 18.44 -34.87
CA TRP A 384 -10.07 19.45 -34.91
C TRP A 384 -8.80 18.99 -34.17
N ILE A 385 -8.94 18.43 -32.95
CA ILE A 385 -7.83 17.88 -32.16
C ILE A 385 -7.14 16.74 -32.93
N ALA A 386 -7.90 15.89 -33.62
CA ALA A 386 -7.33 14.85 -34.47
C ALA A 386 -6.51 15.43 -35.63
N LYS A 387 -7.04 16.45 -36.33
CA LYS A 387 -6.31 17.14 -37.41
C LYS A 387 -5.06 17.86 -36.90
N TYR A 388 -5.09 18.39 -35.69
CA TYR A 388 -3.95 19.07 -35.07
C TYR A 388 -2.86 18.10 -34.60
N SER A 389 -3.27 17.02 -33.92
CA SER A 389 -2.34 16.10 -33.25
C SER A 389 -1.66 15.11 -34.18
N LEU A 390 -2.32 14.63 -35.23
CA LEU A 390 -1.75 13.62 -36.14
C LEU A 390 -0.47 14.10 -36.87
N PRO A 391 -0.42 15.32 -37.45
CA PRO A 391 0.80 15.84 -38.05
C PRO A 391 1.92 16.02 -37.03
N ARG A 392 1.61 16.53 -35.83
CA ARG A 392 2.61 16.74 -34.76
C ARG A 392 3.19 15.44 -34.23
N ALA A 393 2.34 14.43 -34.02
CA ALA A 393 2.80 13.09 -33.66
C ALA A 393 3.73 12.52 -34.75
N LYS A 394 3.42 12.75 -36.04
CA LYS A 394 4.28 12.36 -37.15
C LYS A 394 5.63 13.10 -37.12
N THR A 395 5.64 14.43 -36.93
CA THR A 395 6.89 15.21 -36.87
C THR A 395 7.74 14.82 -35.67
N ARG A 396 7.13 14.63 -34.50
CA ARG A 396 7.84 14.15 -33.29
C ARG A 396 8.47 12.78 -33.52
N VAL A 397 7.73 11.83 -34.09
CA VAL A 397 8.27 10.49 -34.40
C VAL A 397 9.41 10.56 -35.42
N LEU A 398 9.34 11.47 -36.40
CA LEU A 398 10.44 11.71 -37.33
C LEU A 398 11.68 12.29 -36.63
N GLN A 399 11.51 13.32 -35.79
CA GLN A 399 12.59 13.88 -34.98
C GLN A 399 13.24 12.84 -34.07
N GLN A 400 12.44 11.95 -33.45
CA GLN A 400 12.96 10.85 -32.64
C GLN A 400 13.76 9.84 -33.48
N LYS A 401 13.35 9.57 -34.72
CA LYS A 401 14.12 8.72 -35.65
C LYS A 401 15.44 9.38 -36.05
N GLU A 402 15.44 10.69 -36.29
CA GLU A 402 16.65 11.45 -36.62
C GLU A 402 17.62 11.50 -35.43
N HIS A 403 17.13 11.84 -34.24
CA HIS A 403 17.92 11.82 -33.00
C HIS A 403 18.50 10.41 -32.73
N LYS A 404 17.76 9.34 -33.03
CA LYS A 404 18.27 7.97 -32.92
C LYS A 404 19.33 7.63 -33.97
N ARG A 405 19.33 8.28 -35.15
CA ARG A 405 20.35 8.09 -36.19
C ARG A 405 21.69 8.73 -35.82
N GLU A 406 21.70 9.74 -34.96
CA GLU A 406 22.94 10.35 -34.50
C GLU A 406 23.79 9.34 -33.70
N PRO A 407 25.13 9.31 -33.91
CA PRO A 407 26.03 8.40 -33.21
C PRO A 407 25.90 8.52 -31.68
N GLU A 408 25.90 7.37 -30.99
CA GLU A 408 25.70 7.31 -29.54
C GLU A 408 26.75 8.10 -28.76
N ALA A 409 28.00 8.13 -29.25
CA ALA A 409 29.08 8.91 -28.65
C ALA A 409 28.75 10.41 -28.57
N LYS A 410 28.17 10.98 -29.64
CA LYS A 410 27.78 12.39 -29.70
C LYS A 410 26.64 12.69 -28.71
N ARG A 411 25.62 11.81 -28.65
CA ARG A 411 24.50 11.93 -27.71
C ARG A 411 24.96 11.83 -26.26
N ASN A 412 25.85 10.89 -25.96
CA ASN A 412 26.40 10.72 -24.62
C ASN A 412 27.27 11.91 -24.20
N ALA A 413 28.07 12.47 -25.11
CA ALA A 413 28.84 13.68 -24.85
C ALA A 413 27.92 14.88 -24.52
N GLN A 414 26.89 15.12 -25.33
CA GLN A 414 25.90 16.18 -25.08
C GLN A 414 25.18 15.99 -23.74
N ASN A 415 24.79 14.76 -23.40
CA ASN A 415 24.17 14.45 -22.12
C ASN A 415 25.12 14.68 -20.95
N GLN A 416 26.40 14.33 -21.08
CA GLN A 416 27.41 14.60 -20.03
C GLN A 416 27.63 16.09 -19.83
N ASP A 417 27.70 16.88 -20.91
CA ASP A 417 27.84 18.33 -20.84
C ASP A 417 26.63 18.98 -20.16
N LEU A 418 25.42 18.56 -20.53
CA LEU A 418 24.19 19.00 -19.87
C LEU A 418 24.17 18.63 -18.39
N GLN A 419 24.51 17.39 -18.04
CA GLN A 419 24.58 16.97 -16.63
C GLN A 419 25.62 17.76 -15.84
N LYS A 420 26.76 18.11 -16.45
CA LYS A 420 27.78 18.96 -15.84
C LYS A 420 27.23 20.35 -15.52
N ARG A 421 26.48 20.96 -16.47
CA ARG A 421 25.81 22.26 -16.26
C ARG A 421 24.75 22.19 -15.16
N LEU A 422 23.92 21.14 -15.16
CA LEU A 422 22.86 20.94 -14.16
C LEU A 422 23.41 20.73 -12.74
N ARG A 423 24.58 20.11 -12.59
CA ARG A 423 25.26 19.99 -11.27
C ARG A 423 25.78 21.34 -10.75
N ALA A 424 26.10 22.25 -11.66
CA ALA A 424 26.58 23.61 -11.37
C ALA A 424 25.45 24.64 -11.18
N VAL A 425 24.18 24.21 -11.15
CA VAL A 425 23.06 25.11 -10.85
C VAL A 425 23.12 25.56 -9.40
N SER A 426 23.11 26.88 -9.18
CA SER A 426 23.07 27.56 -7.89
C SER A 426 21.93 28.60 -7.87
N ASN A 427 21.64 29.15 -6.69
CA ASN A 427 20.58 30.15 -6.53
C ASN A 427 21.10 31.52 -6.96
N GLU A 428 20.47 32.15 -7.94
CA GLU A 428 20.88 33.44 -8.50
C GLU A 428 20.10 34.61 -7.88
N CYS A 429 18.76 34.55 -7.92
CA CYS A 429 17.88 35.57 -7.36
C CYS A 429 16.88 34.92 -6.40
N SER A 430 16.71 35.52 -5.21
CA SER A 430 15.66 35.16 -4.25
C SER A 430 14.85 36.41 -3.97
N GLN A 431 13.56 36.37 -4.27
CA GLN A 431 12.69 37.53 -4.10
C GLN A 431 11.41 37.19 -3.38
N ILE A 432 10.90 38.18 -2.66
CA ILE A 432 9.62 38.11 -1.95
C ILE A 432 8.51 38.34 -2.97
N GLY A 433 7.68 37.32 -3.17
CA GLY A 433 6.55 37.41 -4.08
C GLY A 433 5.39 38.19 -3.45
N ASP A 434 4.99 37.84 -2.23
CA ASP A 434 3.82 38.45 -1.57
C ASP A 434 3.82 38.30 -0.04
N GLU A 435 2.82 38.85 0.65
CA GLU A 435 2.65 38.64 2.09
C GLU A 435 2.17 37.22 2.44
N ARG A 436 1.48 36.56 1.50
CA ARG A 436 0.98 35.19 1.60
C ARG A 436 1.85 34.21 0.82
N PRO A 437 1.81 32.91 1.15
CA PRO A 437 2.62 31.90 0.47
C PRO A 437 2.29 31.81 -1.01
N LEU A 438 3.29 31.47 -1.80
CA LEU A 438 3.16 31.29 -3.24
C LEU A 438 2.70 29.86 -3.54
N SER A 439 1.70 29.72 -4.42
CA SER A 439 1.13 28.41 -4.78
C SER A 439 1.71 27.83 -6.06
N PHE A 440 2.11 28.70 -6.99
CA PHE A 440 2.55 28.30 -8.31
C PHE A 440 3.46 29.34 -8.95
N CYS A 441 4.35 28.86 -9.82
CA CYS A 441 5.14 29.68 -10.73
C CYS A 441 5.08 29.06 -12.13
N GLN A 442 5.07 29.90 -13.15
CA GLN A 442 5.25 29.48 -14.54
C GLN A 442 6.01 30.53 -15.33
N PHE A 443 6.92 30.10 -16.20
CA PHE A 443 7.60 30.97 -17.16
C PHE A 443 6.70 31.25 -18.37
N SER A 444 6.87 32.44 -18.96
CA SER A 444 6.32 32.71 -20.28
C SER A 444 7.05 31.89 -21.35
N PRO A 445 6.41 31.65 -22.52
CA PRO A 445 7.04 30.92 -23.62
C PRO A 445 8.36 31.54 -24.14
N ASP A 446 8.52 32.88 -24.01
CA ASP A 446 9.75 33.61 -24.35
C ASP A 446 10.76 33.69 -23.18
N SER A 447 10.46 33.04 -22.04
CA SER A 447 11.29 33.00 -20.82
C SER A 447 11.57 34.34 -20.11
N LYS A 448 11.13 35.48 -20.66
CA LYS A 448 11.35 36.83 -20.11
C LYS A 448 10.44 37.19 -18.93
N LEU A 449 9.29 36.52 -18.80
CA LEU A 449 8.31 36.80 -17.75
C LEU A 449 8.10 35.56 -16.88
N LEU A 450 7.84 35.80 -15.60
CA LEU A 450 7.47 34.78 -14.63
C LEU A 450 6.13 35.18 -14.00
N ALA A 451 5.13 34.33 -14.16
CA ALA A 451 3.87 34.47 -13.47
C ALA A 451 3.92 33.72 -12.14
N VAL A 452 3.66 34.44 -11.06
CA VAL A 452 3.57 33.90 -9.70
C VAL A 452 2.12 34.00 -9.22
N ALA A 453 1.59 32.90 -8.69
CA ALA A 453 0.30 32.88 -8.01
C ALA A 453 0.48 32.87 -6.49
N SER A 454 -0.30 33.69 -5.78
CA SER A 454 -0.30 33.81 -4.32
C SER A 454 -1.64 33.39 -3.71
N TRP A 455 -1.62 32.97 -2.44
CA TRP A 455 -2.85 32.73 -1.67
C TRP A 455 -3.59 34.01 -1.26
N SER A 456 -3.08 35.20 -1.62
CA SER A 456 -3.80 36.47 -1.43
C SER A 456 -4.91 36.72 -2.45
N GLY A 457 -4.98 35.92 -3.52
CA GLY A 457 -5.84 36.21 -4.67
C GLY A 457 -5.12 36.99 -5.78
N LEU A 458 -3.89 37.44 -5.52
CA LEU A 458 -3.08 38.17 -6.50
C LEU A 458 -2.24 37.21 -7.34
N CYS A 459 -2.18 37.50 -8.64
CA CYS A 459 -1.17 36.94 -9.52
C CYS A 459 -0.19 38.06 -9.92
N LYS A 460 1.10 37.85 -9.75
CA LYS A 460 2.13 38.86 -10.04
C LYS A 460 3.00 38.41 -11.21
N LEU A 461 3.30 39.35 -12.10
CA LEU A 461 4.22 39.15 -13.21
C LEU A 461 5.56 39.78 -12.87
N TRP A 462 6.63 38.99 -13.02
CA TRP A 462 8.00 39.39 -12.77
C TRP A 462 8.80 39.32 -14.06
N SER A 463 9.68 40.29 -14.29
CA SER A 463 10.66 40.23 -15.36
C SER A 463 11.83 39.33 -14.98
N ILE A 464 12.39 38.61 -15.95
CA ILE A 464 13.61 37.81 -15.82
C ILE A 464 14.60 38.38 -16.84
N PRO A 465 15.88 38.61 -16.47
CA PRO A 465 16.59 38.17 -15.25
C PRO A 465 16.51 39.11 -14.05
N ASP A 466 16.10 40.36 -14.25
CA ASP A 466 16.21 41.42 -13.23
C ASP A 466 15.29 41.23 -12.02
N CYS A 467 14.38 40.25 -12.09
CA CYS A 467 13.39 39.93 -11.06
C CYS A 467 12.62 41.22 -10.66
N GLN A 468 12.19 42.07 -11.60
CA GLN A 468 11.41 43.27 -11.24
C GLN A 468 9.92 43.00 -11.40
N LEU A 469 9.11 43.54 -10.49
CA LEU A 469 7.66 43.41 -10.59
C LEU A 469 7.18 44.24 -11.80
N VAL A 470 6.63 43.57 -12.80
CA VAL A 470 6.04 44.21 -13.98
C VAL A 470 4.61 44.62 -13.68
N ARG A 471 3.77 43.69 -13.22
CA ARG A 471 2.33 43.90 -13.01
C ARG A 471 1.73 43.06 -11.89
N GLN A 472 0.59 43.52 -11.38
CA GLN A 472 -0.24 42.81 -10.41
C GLN A 472 -1.64 42.60 -10.97
N LEU A 473 -1.97 41.35 -11.28
CA LEU A 473 -3.28 40.94 -11.77
C LEU A 473 -4.23 40.80 -10.57
N ARG A 474 -5.27 41.63 -10.54
CA ARG A 474 -6.25 41.71 -9.45
C ARG A 474 -7.59 41.19 -9.93
N GLY A 475 -8.11 40.16 -9.28
CA GLY A 475 -9.44 39.64 -9.65
C GLY A 475 -9.92 38.44 -8.87
N HIS A 476 -9.04 37.63 -8.28
CA HIS A 476 -9.47 36.57 -7.35
C HIS A 476 -9.56 37.10 -5.93
N ASN A 477 -10.55 36.61 -5.19
CA ASN A 477 -10.79 36.99 -3.79
C ASN A 477 -10.20 35.97 -2.81
N CYS A 478 -10.05 34.71 -3.23
CA CYS A 478 -9.48 33.63 -2.43
C CYS A 478 -8.16 33.08 -3.01
N ASN A 479 -7.66 32.02 -2.38
CA ASN A 479 -6.38 31.41 -2.71
C ASN A 479 -6.30 31.00 -4.18
N VAL A 480 -5.29 31.50 -4.91
CA VAL A 480 -5.03 31.10 -6.30
C VAL A 480 -4.34 29.74 -6.31
N GLY A 481 -4.81 28.82 -7.14
CA GLY A 481 -4.27 27.47 -7.29
C GLY A 481 -3.10 27.41 -8.28
N ALA A 482 -3.30 27.89 -9.50
CA ALA A 482 -2.31 27.90 -10.57
C ALA A 482 -2.53 29.09 -11.50
N ILE A 483 -1.46 29.49 -12.17
CA ILE A 483 -1.47 30.44 -13.27
C ILE A 483 -0.70 29.83 -14.44
N VAL A 484 -1.28 29.87 -15.64
CA VAL A 484 -0.71 29.22 -16.81
C VAL A 484 -0.71 30.17 -17.98
N PHE A 485 0.44 30.24 -18.67
CA PHE A 485 0.56 30.97 -19.93
C PHE A 485 -0.02 30.16 -21.09
N HIS A 486 -0.63 30.89 -22.02
CA HIS A 486 -0.99 30.35 -23.32
C HIS A 486 0.29 29.93 -24.06
N PRO A 487 0.35 28.77 -24.76
CA PRO A 487 1.57 28.27 -25.40
C PRO A 487 2.18 29.20 -26.45
N GLN A 488 1.35 30.07 -27.03
CA GLN A 488 1.73 31.08 -28.02
C GLN A 488 1.83 32.51 -27.45
N ALA A 489 1.58 32.69 -26.15
CA ALA A 489 1.72 34.00 -25.51
C ALA A 489 3.14 34.53 -25.72
N THR A 490 3.26 35.83 -26.01
CA THR A 490 4.55 36.53 -26.20
C THR A 490 5.34 36.10 -27.45
N LEU A 491 4.94 35.04 -28.16
CA LEU A 491 5.58 34.60 -29.41
C LEU A 491 4.83 35.09 -30.65
N THR A 492 3.54 34.75 -30.76
CA THR A 492 2.71 35.07 -31.94
C THR A 492 1.41 35.78 -31.60
N LEU A 493 0.96 35.71 -30.35
CA LEU A 493 -0.24 36.40 -29.89
C LEU A 493 0.08 37.86 -29.55
N ASP A 494 -0.85 38.74 -29.89
CA ASP A 494 -0.83 40.13 -29.45
C ASP A 494 -0.98 40.20 -27.92
N ASP A 495 -0.34 41.20 -27.32
CA ASP A 495 -0.36 41.42 -25.87
C ASP A 495 -1.74 41.82 -25.34
N ASN A 496 -2.69 42.08 -26.25
CA ASN A 496 -4.10 42.34 -25.95
C ASN A 496 -5.00 41.09 -25.98
N ALA A 497 -4.51 39.96 -26.49
CA ALA A 497 -5.25 38.71 -26.53
C ALA A 497 -5.14 37.93 -25.21
N CYS A 498 -6.02 36.95 -25.00
CA CYS A 498 -5.95 36.08 -23.82
C CYS A 498 -4.60 35.33 -23.76
N CYS A 499 -3.72 35.79 -22.88
CA CYS A 499 -2.35 35.29 -22.76
C CYS A 499 -2.16 34.37 -21.55
N MET A 500 -3.01 34.46 -20.53
CA MET A 500 -2.89 33.65 -19.33
C MET A 500 -4.25 33.21 -18.80
N ALA A 501 -4.26 32.13 -18.04
CA ALA A 501 -5.41 31.71 -17.23
C ALA A 501 -4.97 31.44 -15.79
N SER A 502 -5.78 31.82 -14.81
CA SER A 502 -5.57 31.48 -13.41
C SER A 502 -6.81 30.83 -12.80
N CYS A 503 -6.60 29.94 -11.83
CA CYS A 503 -7.67 29.30 -11.06
C CYS A 503 -7.62 29.71 -9.60
N SER A 504 -8.78 29.70 -8.97
CA SER A 504 -8.91 29.93 -7.54
C SER A 504 -9.67 28.84 -6.81
N GLN A 505 -9.59 28.93 -5.49
CA GLN A 505 -10.34 28.08 -4.59
C GLN A 505 -11.86 28.27 -4.67
N ASP A 506 -12.34 29.40 -5.18
CA ASP A 506 -13.77 29.72 -5.30
C ASP A 506 -14.43 29.04 -6.52
N GLY A 507 -13.66 28.27 -7.29
CA GLY A 507 -14.11 27.68 -8.54
C GLY A 507 -14.01 28.64 -9.74
N SER A 508 -13.70 29.92 -9.52
CA SER A 508 -13.50 30.86 -10.62
C SER A 508 -12.19 30.58 -11.35
N VAL A 509 -12.27 30.50 -12.68
CA VAL A 509 -11.14 30.50 -13.59
C VAL A 509 -11.18 31.81 -14.37
N LYS A 510 -10.09 32.58 -14.30
CA LYS A 510 -10.01 33.92 -14.90
C LYS A 510 -9.01 33.92 -16.06
N LEU A 511 -9.39 34.57 -17.13
CA LEU A 511 -8.57 34.78 -18.31
C LEU A 511 -7.96 36.19 -18.25
N TRP A 512 -6.67 36.28 -18.54
CA TRP A 512 -5.91 37.51 -18.40
C TRP A 512 -5.20 37.89 -19.68
N ASN A 513 -5.01 39.19 -19.77
CA ASN A 513 -4.18 39.83 -20.76
C ASN A 513 -2.77 40.10 -20.22
N LEU A 514 -1.83 40.43 -21.10
CA LEU A 514 -0.55 40.98 -20.63
C LEU A 514 -0.65 42.49 -20.34
N VAL A 515 -1.55 43.20 -21.04
CA VAL A 515 -1.71 44.66 -20.94
C VAL A 515 -2.58 45.10 -19.75
N SER A 516 -3.64 44.37 -19.42
CA SER A 516 -4.62 44.75 -18.39
C SER A 516 -4.30 44.12 -17.03
N ASP A 517 -4.52 44.90 -15.96
CA ASP A 517 -4.44 44.41 -14.58
C ASP A 517 -5.74 43.73 -14.11
N GLU A 518 -6.83 43.94 -14.85
CA GLU A 518 -8.15 43.32 -14.67
C GLU A 518 -8.32 42.11 -15.62
N PRO A 519 -9.12 41.10 -15.21
CA PRO A 519 -9.38 39.93 -16.04
C PRO A 519 -10.25 40.29 -17.25
N ILE A 520 -10.02 39.61 -18.37
CA ILE A 520 -10.83 39.77 -19.61
C ILE A 520 -12.19 39.09 -19.44
N ALA A 521 -12.17 37.85 -18.94
CA ALA A 521 -13.36 37.03 -18.80
C ALA A 521 -13.18 36.03 -17.64
N ASP A 522 -14.30 35.71 -17.00
CA ASP A 522 -14.41 34.69 -15.98
C ASP A 522 -15.16 33.48 -16.58
N ILE A 523 -14.64 32.27 -16.34
CA ILE A 523 -15.28 31.01 -16.72
C ILE A 523 -16.05 30.49 -15.50
N GLU A 524 -17.37 30.59 -15.56
CA GLU A 524 -18.29 30.16 -14.51
C GLU A 524 -18.90 28.80 -14.87
N GLY A 525 -18.38 27.73 -14.26
CA GLY A 525 -18.96 26.38 -14.37
C GLY A 525 -18.60 25.43 -13.23
N HIS A 526 -17.74 25.88 -12.30
CA HIS A 526 -17.15 25.04 -11.25
C HIS A 526 -17.65 25.35 -9.84
N SER A 527 -18.43 26.42 -9.64
CA SER A 527 -18.98 26.77 -8.33
C SER A 527 -19.94 25.69 -7.84
N PRO A 528 -19.85 25.22 -6.58
CA PRO A 528 -19.08 25.74 -5.43
C PRO A 528 -17.72 25.04 -5.20
N TYR A 529 -17.27 24.19 -6.13
CA TYR A 529 -16.11 23.34 -5.93
C TYR A 529 -14.80 24.07 -6.27
N ARG A 530 -13.75 23.77 -5.50
CA ARG A 530 -12.40 24.29 -5.73
C ARG A 530 -11.85 23.79 -7.07
N VAL A 531 -11.22 24.69 -7.82
CA VAL A 531 -10.36 24.31 -8.96
C VAL A 531 -8.92 24.19 -8.47
N SER A 532 -8.28 23.06 -8.75
CA SER A 532 -6.94 22.72 -8.27
C SER A 532 -5.85 23.30 -9.18
N ARG A 533 -5.87 22.89 -10.44
CA ARG A 533 -4.88 23.23 -11.47
C ARG A 533 -5.56 23.43 -12.82
N LEU A 534 -4.83 24.11 -13.71
CA LEU A 534 -5.22 24.41 -15.08
C LEU A 534 -4.08 24.00 -16.00
N GLN A 535 -4.40 23.74 -17.27
CA GLN A 535 -3.41 23.79 -18.33
C GLN A 535 -4.04 24.07 -19.68
N TYR A 536 -3.30 24.77 -20.54
CA TYR A 536 -3.68 24.90 -21.94
C TYR A 536 -3.32 23.66 -22.74
N HIS A 537 -4.19 23.31 -23.68
CA HIS A 537 -3.84 22.41 -24.76
C HIS A 537 -2.72 23.04 -25.60
N PRO A 538 -1.76 22.28 -26.17
CA PRO A 538 -0.62 22.84 -26.91
C PRO A 538 -0.99 23.73 -28.10
N SER A 539 -2.23 23.63 -28.57
CA SER A 539 -2.75 24.48 -29.64
C SER A 539 -3.25 25.84 -29.17
N GLY A 540 -3.39 26.05 -27.86
CA GLY A 540 -3.88 27.28 -27.28
C GLY A 540 -5.40 27.43 -27.21
N ARG A 541 -6.12 26.85 -28.17
CA ARG A 541 -7.59 26.91 -28.24
C ARG A 541 -8.34 26.33 -27.04
N PHE A 542 -7.87 25.20 -26.49
CA PHE A 542 -8.57 24.53 -25.38
C PHE A 542 -7.87 24.74 -24.06
N LEU A 543 -8.67 24.78 -23.00
CA LEU A 543 -8.22 24.95 -21.63
C LEU A 543 -8.79 23.81 -20.77
N GLY A 544 -7.90 23.00 -20.19
CA GLY A 544 -8.25 21.93 -19.27
C GLY A 544 -8.28 22.43 -17.84
N THR A 545 -9.36 22.14 -17.12
CA THR A 545 -9.55 22.51 -15.71
C THR A 545 -9.78 21.27 -14.85
N CYS A 546 -9.13 21.22 -13.69
CA CYS A 546 -9.33 20.16 -12.71
C CYS A 546 -10.11 20.66 -11.52
N CYS A 547 -11.18 19.95 -11.17
CA CYS A 547 -12.09 20.34 -10.13
C CYS A 547 -12.13 19.30 -9.00
N PHE A 548 -12.55 19.75 -7.82
CA PHE A 548 -12.73 18.89 -6.65
C PHE A 548 -14.05 18.08 -6.64
N ASP A 549 -14.81 18.12 -7.73
CA ASP A 549 -16.03 17.32 -7.95
C ASP A 549 -15.75 15.95 -8.61
N ASN A 550 -14.51 15.45 -8.47
CA ASN A 550 -14.00 14.22 -9.09
C ASN A 550 -13.91 14.23 -10.64
N SER A 551 -14.28 15.35 -11.26
CA SER A 551 -14.23 15.53 -12.70
C SER A 551 -13.09 16.47 -13.12
N TRP A 552 -12.75 16.37 -14.40
CA TRP A 552 -12.00 17.42 -15.08
C TRP A 552 -12.80 17.87 -16.29
N ARG A 553 -12.71 19.16 -16.59
CA ARG A 553 -13.45 19.77 -17.70
C ARG A 553 -12.50 20.28 -18.77
N LEU A 554 -12.98 20.31 -20.01
CA LEU A 554 -12.30 20.94 -21.13
C LEU A 554 -13.16 22.06 -21.67
N TRP A 555 -12.58 23.25 -21.75
CA TRP A 555 -13.21 24.45 -22.27
C TRP A 555 -12.64 24.80 -23.64
N ASP A 556 -13.50 25.24 -24.55
CA ASP A 556 -13.09 25.82 -25.82
C ASP A 556 -13.12 27.35 -25.71
N LEU A 557 -11.99 28.02 -25.94
CA LEU A 557 -11.88 29.47 -25.81
C LEU A 557 -12.45 30.23 -27.01
N GLU A 558 -12.58 29.58 -28.17
CA GLU A 558 -13.20 30.21 -29.35
C GLU A 558 -14.73 30.30 -29.18
N VAL A 559 -15.32 29.26 -28.60
CA VAL A 559 -16.79 29.15 -28.42
C VAL A 559 -17.20 29.64 -27.03
N GLN A 560 -16.25 29.72 -26.08
CA GLN A 560 -16.48 30.03 -24.67
C GLN A 560 -17.48 29.07 -24.01
N GLU A 561 -17.40 27.79 -24.36
CA GLU A 561 -18.28 26.74 -23.85
C GLU A 561 -17.48 25.58 -23.24
N GLU A 562 -18.11 24.89 -22.30
CA GLU A 562 -17.64 23.61 -21.80
C GLU A 562 -17.95 22.53 -22.84
N ILE A 563 -16.89 21.91 -23.38
CA ILE A 563 -17.04 20.87 -24.41
C ILE A 563 -16.98 19.46 -23.84
N LEU A 564 -16.25 19.25 -22.74
CA LEU A 564 -16.07 17.93 -22.15
C LEU A 564 -16.19 18.04 -20.63
N HIS A 565 -17.15 17.32 -20.07
CA HIS A 565 -17.23 16.99 -18.65
C HIS A 565 -16.81 15.52 -18.50
N GLN A 566 -15.66 15.26 -17.88
CA GLN A 566 -15.14 13.90 -17.76
C GLN A 566 -14.99 13.48 -16.31
N GLU A 567 -15.84 12.55 -15.91
CA GLU A 567 -15.73 11.80 -14.67
C GLU A 567 -14.90 10.53 -14.88
N GLY A 568 -14.20 10.13 -13.84
CA GLY A 568 -13.38 8.93 -13.89
C GLY A 568 -12.65 8.61 -12.61
N HIS A 569 -12.36 9.61 -11.77
CA HIS A 569 -11.74 9.42 -10.46
C HIS A 569 -12.80 9.21 -9.38
N SER A 570 -12.47 8.46 -8.33
CA SER A 570 -13.36 8.30 -7.16
C SER A 570 -13.23 9.44 -6.16
N LYS A 571 -12.17 10.25 -6.31
CA LYS A 571 -11.82 11.40 -5.49
C LYS A 571 -11.44 12.59 -6.38
N PRO A 572 -11.29 13.80 -5.81
CA PRO A 572 -10.93 15.02 -6.54
C PRO A 572 -9.74 14.86 -7.50
N VAL A 573 -9.80 15.55 -8.64
CA VAL A 573 -8.67 15.64 -9.57
C VAL A 573 -7.80 16.84 -9.19
N TYR A 574 -6.51 16.60 -8.99
CA TYR A 574 -5.58 17.62 -8.49
C TYR A 574 -4.73 18.28 -9.59
N ASP A 575 -4.26 17.52 -10.58
CA ASP A 575 -3.40 18.07 -11.64
C ASP A 575 -3.77 17.50 -13.01
N ILE A 576 -3.47 18.27 -14.05
CA ILE A 576 -3.65 17.89 -15.45
C ILE A 576 -2.40 18.22 -16.23
N SER A 577 -1.99 17.28 -17.07
CA SER A 577 -0.96 17.50 -18.08
C SER A 577 -1.50 17.15 -19.47
N PHE A 578 -1.28 17.98 -20.47
CA PHE A 578 -1.51 17.67 -21.89
C PHE A 578 -0.23 17.12 -22.50
N GLN A 579 -0.36 16.11 -23.34
CA GLN A 579 0.72 15.67 -24.19
C GLN A 579 1.07 16.80 -25.19
N HIS A 580 2.36 17.00 -25.46
CA HIS A 580 2.85 18.05 -26.39
C HIS A 580 2.28 17.94 -27.83
N ASP A 581 1.88 16.73 -28.24
CA ASP A 581 1.19 16.51 -29.52
C ASP A 581 -0.28 16.98 -29.50
N GLY A 582 -0.89 17.07 -28.31
CA GLY A 582 -2.30 17.40 -28.13
C GLY A 582 -3.28 16.22 -28.26
N ALA A 583 -2.80 14.99 -28.44
CA ALA A 583 -3.70 13.84 -28.53
C ALA A 583 -4.22 13.37 -27.17
N LEU A 584 -3.31 13.32 -26.18
CA LEU A 584 -3.57 12.73 -24.87
C LEU A 584 -3.59 13.78 -23.77
N VAL A 585 -4.34 13.47 -22.72
CA VAL A 585 -4.39 14.20 -21.45
C VAL A 585 -4.13 13.21 -20.33
N SER A 586 -3.33 13.59 -19.36
CA SER A 586 -3.12 12.82 -18.14
C SER A 586 -3.65 13.58 -16.95
N THR A 587 -4.46 12.93 -16.13
CA THR A 587 -5.03 13.50 -14.92
C THR A 587 -4.49 12.81 -13.68
N ALA A 588 -4.29 13.60 -12.63
CA ALA A 588 -3.80 13.20 -11.32
C ALA A 588 -4.96 13.19 -10.33
N GLY A 589 -5.34 12.04 -9.81
CA GLY A 589 -6.40 11.96 -8.81
C GLY A 589 -5.88 11.89 -7.38
N MET A 590 -6.65 12.44 -6.45
CA MET A 590 -6.46 12.20 -5.01
C MET A 590 -6.82 10.76 -4.59
N ASP A 591 -7.37 9.96 -5.51
CA ASP A 591 -7.62 8.53 -5.35
C ASP A 591 -6.32 7.70 -5.42
N GLY A 592 -5.19 8.32 -5.75
CA GLY A 592 -3.90 7.65 -5.94
C GLY A 592 -3.74 7.03 -7.32
N PHE A 593 -4.71 7.24 -8.20
CA PHE A 593 -4.68 6.75 -9.57
C PHE A 593 -4.42 7.89 -10.55
N GLY A 594 -3.51 7.64 -11.47
CA GLY A 594 -3.33 8.50 -12.64
C GLY A 594 -4.12 7.93 -13.80
N ARG A 595 -4.77 8.77 -14.60
CA ARG A 595 -5.49 8.32 -15.80
C ARG A 595 -4.98 9.06 -17.02
N VAL A 596 -4.84 8.35 -18.14
CA VAL A 596 -4.50 8.95 -19.44
C VAL A 596 -5.69 8.81 -20.37
N TRP A 597 -6.22 9.93 -20.80
CA TRP A 597 -7.39 10.10 -21.65
C TRP A 597 -6.98 10.41 -23.09
N ASP A 598 -7.65 9.81 -24.07
CA ASP A 598 -7.61 10.28 -25.44
C ASP A 598 -8.68 11.34 -25.65
N LEU A 599 -8.29 12.54 -26.04
CA LEU A 599 -9.25 13.62 -26.31
C LEU A 599 -10.15 13.29 -27.49
N ARG A 600 -9.64 12.55 -28.49
CA ARG A 600 -10.36 12.26 -29.74
C ARG A 600 -11.45 11.22 -29.56
N THR A 601 -11.22 10.23 -28.70
CA THR A 601 -12.20 9.15 -28.46
C THR A 601 -12.94 9.31 -27.13
N GLY A 602 -12.46 10.15 -26.21
CA GLY A 602 -13.00 10.28 -24.85
C GLY A 602 -12.79 9.04 -23.97
N ARG A 603 -11.88 8.14 -24.36
CA ARG A 603 -11.62 6.90 -23.61
C ARG A 603 -10.38 7.06 -22.75
N CYS A 604 -10.39 6.41 -21.58
CA CYS A 604 -9.17 6.20 -20.81
C CYS A 604 -8.34 5.11 -21.49
N ILE A 605 -7.14 5.44 -21.95
CA ILE A 605 -6.20 4.50 -22.59
C ILE A 605 -5.37 3.77 -21.54
N MET A 606 -4.90 4.51 -20.54
CA MET A 606 -3.98 3.97 -19.53
C MET A 606 -4.45 4.31 -18.13
N PHE A 607 -4.54 3.27 -17.31
CA PHE A 607 -4.75 3.37 -15.88
C PHE A 607 -3.39 3.21 -15.18
N MET A 608 -2.92 4.26 -14.53
CA MET A 608 -1.64 4.30 -13.83
C MET A 608 -1.84 3.89 -12.37
N GLU A 609 -1.81 2.59 -12.12
CA GLU A 609 -1.92 1.99 -10.79
C GLU A 609 -0.54 1.72 -10.18
N GLY A 610 -0.27 2.33 -9.04
CA GLY A 610 0.94 2.01 -8.29
C GLY A 610 1.26 2.96 -7.14
N HIS A 611 0.67 4.16 -7.12
CA HIS A 611 0.78 5.04 -5.96
C HIS A 611 -0.21 4.63 -4.88
N LEU A 612 0.20 4.74 -3.62
CA LEU A 612 -0.64 4.37 -2.46
C LEU A 612 -1.43 5.57 -1.93
N LYS A 613 -0.92 6.78 -2.14
CA LYS A 613 -1.54 8.03 -1.69
C LYS A 613 -1.88 8.94 -2.88
N ALA A 614 -2.56 10.04 -2.59
CA ALA A 614 -3.00 11.04 -3.56
C ALA A 614 -1.86 11.46 -4.51
N LEU A 615 -2.20 11.61 -5.79
CA LEU A 615 -1.33 12.22 -6.78
C LEU A 615 -1.50 13.74 -6.75
N LEU A 616 -0.38 14.44 -6.64
CA LEU A 616 -0.34 15.91 -6.55
C LEU A 616 0.25 16.54 -7.81
N SER A 617 0.91 15.76 -8.66
CA SER A 617 1.40 16.29 -9.93
C SER A 617 1.54 15.24 -10.99
N VAL A 618 1.33 15.67 -12.23
CA VAL A 618 1.56 14.84 -13.41
C VAL A 618 2.20 15.72 -14.47
N ASP A 619 3.15 15.17 -15.20
CA ASP A 619 3.71 15.85 -16.36
C ASP A 619 4.10 14.88 -17.48
N PHE A 620 3.91 15.32 -18.72
CA PHE A 620 4.36 14.59 -19.91
C PHE A 620 5.79 14.97 -20.27
N SER A 621 6.59 13.98 -20.64
CA SER A 621 7.84 14.24 -21.35
C SER A 621 7.56 14.87 -22.73
N TYR A 622 8.49 15.68 -23.22
CA TYR A 622 8.45 16.19 -24.59
C TYR A 622 8.52 15.07 -25.63
N ASP A 623 9.21 13.99 -25.25
CA ASP A 623 9.28 12.73 -25.97
C ASP A 623 7.91 12.10 -26.21
N GLY A 624 6.90 12.45 -25.41
CA GLY A 624 5.50 12.10 -25.63
C GLY A 624 5.15 10.64 -25.35
N TYR A 625 6.09 9.82 -24.87
CA TYR A 625 5.81 8.45 -24.42
C TYR A 625 6.07 8.25 -22.92
N HIS A 626 6.91 9.06 -22.28
CA HIS A 626 7.03 9.03 -20.82
C HIS A 626 6.06 10.00 -20.14
N VAL A 627 5.46 9.54 -19.05
CA VAL A 627 4.68 10.36 -18.10
C VAL A 627 5.31 10.22 -16.73
N ALA A 628 5.47 11.32 -16.01
CA ALA A 628 5.89 11.30 -14.61
C ALA A 628 4.72 11.69 -13.72
N THR A 629 4.54 10.95 -12.64
CA THR A 629 3.49 11.18 -11.64
C THR A 629 4.12 11.33 -10.27
N GLY A 630 3.72 12.37 -9.53
CA GLY A 630 4.25 12.72 -8.21
C GLY A 630 3.18 12.58 -7.16
N SER A 631 3.49 11.85 -6.09
CA SER A 631 2.52 11.49 -5.06
C SER A 631 2.91 11.99 -3.68
N GLU A 632 1.93 11.96 -2.79
CA GLU A 632 2.07 12.12 -1.35
C GLU A 632 2.79 10.96 -0.65
N ASP A 633 3.03 9.84 -1.35
CA ASP A 633 3.88 8.75 -0.87
C ASP A 633 5.39 9.04 -0.99
N ASN A 634 5.75 10.28 -1.32
CA ASN A 634 7.11 10.80 -1.51
C ASN A 634 7.84 10.22 -2.74
N THR A 635 7.16 9.38 -3.53
CA THR A 635 7.71 8.79 -4.74
C THR A 635 7.24 9.56 -5.98
N ALA A 636 8.11 9.58 -6.99
CA ALA A 636 7.73 9.95 -8.34
C ALA A 636 7.83 8.71 -9.23
N LYS A 637 6.74 8.32 -9.89
CA LYS A 637 6.74 7.17 -10.81
C LYS A 637 6.78 7.62 -12.25
N ILE A 638 7.46 6.83 -13.06
CA ILE A 638 7.59 7.05 -14.50
C ILE A 638 6.88 5.93 -15.22
N TRP A 639 6.07 6.33 -16.18
CA TRP A 639 5.22 5.46 -16.97
C TRP A 639 5.62 5.54 -18.42
N ASP A 640 5.68 4.40 -19.10
CA ASP A 640 5.75 4.33 -20.55
C ASP A 640 4.36 4.12 -21.12
N LEU A 641 3.90 5.03 -21.98
CA LEU A 641 2.64 4.90 -22.70
C LEU A 641 2.68 3.79 -23.75
N ARG A 642 3.86 3.45 -24.29
CA ARG A 642 3.99 2.41 -25.32
C ARG A 642 3.91 1.01 -24.73
N GLN A 643 4.50 0.83 -23.55
CA GLN A 643 4.49 -0.46 -22.83
C GLN A 643 3.32 -0.58 -21.85
N LEU A 644 2.62 0.53 -21.57
CA LEU A 644 1.54 0.65 -20.59
C LEU A 644 1.96 0.13 -19.20
N LYS A 645 3.20 0.43 -18.80
CA LYS A 645 3.80 -0.05 -17.55
C LYS A 645 4.58 1.06 -16.85
N CYS A 646 4.70 0.93 -15.54
CA CYS A 646 5.65 1.72 -14.76
C CYS A 646 7.07 1.22 -15.08
N ILE A 647 7.93 2.09 -15.61
CA ILE A 647 9.34 1.78 -15.90
C ILE A 647 10.14 1.82 -14.60
N TYR A 648 9.97 2.90 -13.85
CA TYR A 648 10.82 3.22 -12.73
C TYR A 648 10.08 4.01 -11.66
N THR A 649 10.41 3.73 -10.41
CA THR A 649 9.89 4.43 -9.23
C THR A 649 11.03 5.18 -8.57
N ILE A 650 11.04 6.51 -8.69
CA ILE A 650 12.01 7.37 -8.04
C ILE A 650 11.62 7.55 -6.56
N PRO A 651 12.48 7.18 -5.60
CA PRO A 651 12.36 7.67 -4.22
C PRO A 651 12.80 9.14 -4.20
N ALA A 652 11.86 10.03 -4.52
CA ALA A 652 12.20 11.40 -4.88
C ALA A 652 12.61 12.22 -3.65
N HIS A 653 11.76 12.23 -2.62
CA HIS A 653 11.88 13.17 -1.49
C HIS A 653 11.61 12.52 -0.13
N THR A 654 11.87 13.25 0.95
CA THR A 654 11.53 12.79 2.32
C THR A 654 10.07 13.10 2.69
N ASN A 655 9.46 14.07 2.00
CA ASN A 655 8.08 14.46 2.14
C ASN A 655 7.37 14.43 0.76
N LEU A 656 6.07 14.73 0.73
CA LEU A 656 5.26 14.65 -0.49
C LEU A 656 5.83 15.49 -1.64
N VAL A 657 5.64 15.00 -2.87
CA VAL A 657 6.07 15.69 -4.09
C VAL A 657 4.96 16.64 -4.54
N SER A 658 5.23 17.95 -4.52
CA SER A 658 4.22 18.99 -4.80
C SER A 658 4.03 19.26 -6.29
N LYS A 659 5.13 19.31 -7.06
CA LYS A 659 5.11 19.52 -8.51
C LYS A 659 6.25 18.76 -9.18
N LEU A 660 5.98 18.35 -10.40
CA LEU A 660 6.92 17.75 -11.33
C LEU A 660 6.93 18.56 -12.61
N ARG A 661 8.11 18.79 -13.17
CA ARG A 661 8.26 19.36 -14.51
C ARG A 661 9.35 18.65 -15.28
N PHE A 662 9.00 18.17 -16.47
CA PHE A 662 9.98 17.79 -17.47
C PHE A 662 10.57 19.01 -18.14
N GLN A 663 11.78 18.82 -18.63
CA GLN A 663 12.42 19.80 -19.49
C GLN A 663 11.55 20.10 -20.74
N PRO A 664 11.36 21.39 -21.10
CA PRO A 664 10.68 21.78 -22.34
C PRO A 664 11.58 21.55 -23.58
N TYR A 665 10.99 21.18 -24.71
CA TYR A 665 11.62 20.90 -26.02
C TYR A 665 12.60 19.72 -26.12
N HIS A 666 13.27 19.36 -25.02
CA HIS A 666 14.14 18.19 -24.92
C HIS A 666 13.79 17.41 -23.66
N SER A 667 13.89 16.07 -23.67
CA SER A 667 13.51 15.23 -22.53
C SER A 667 14.72 14.74 -21.73
N ASN A 668 15.69 15.60 -21.39
CA ASN A 668 16.95 15.12 -20.80
C ASN A 668 16.95 15.11 -19.27
N TYR A 669 16.10 15.88 -18.60
CA TYR A 669 15.98 15.86 -17.14
C TYR A 669 14.55 16.13 -16.65
N LEU A 670 14.31 15.75 -15.40
CA LEU A 670 13.09 16.00 -14.65
C LEU A 670 13.44 16.81 -13.39
N VAL A 671 12.65 17.83 -13.07
CA VAL A 671 12.75 18.54 -11.80
C VAL A 671 11.55 18.18 -10.93
N THR A 672 11.83 17.81 -9.68
CA THR A 672 10.83 17.48 -8.66
C THR A 672 10.90 18.51 -7.54
N SER A 673 9.75 18.97 -7.06
CA SER A 673 9.63 19.84 -5.90
C SER A 673 8.88 19.15 -4.77
N SER A 674 9.25 19.46 -3.53
CA SER A 674 8.66 18.80 -2.37
C SER A 674 8.49 19.74 -1.18
N TYR A 675 7.70 19.27 -0.22
CA TYR A 675 7.52 19.91 1.09
C TYR A 675 8.70 19.67 2.04
N ASP A 676 9.78 19.01 1.60
CA ASP A 676 11.04 18.88 2.33
C ASP A 676 11.97 20.11 2.16
N CYS A 677 11.43 21.21 1.65
CA CYS A 677 12.14 22.46 1.35
C CYS A 677 13.21 22.32 0.25
N THR A 678 13.25 21.19 -0.46
CA THR A 678 14.20 20.96 -1.56
C THR A 678 13.49 20.79 -2.90
N SER A 679 14.19 21.15 -3.96
CA SER A 679 13.86 20.70 -5.32
C SER A 679 15.02 19.85 -5.85
N LYS A 680 14.74 18.75 -6.55
CA LYS A 680 15.78 17.85 -7.05
C LYS A 680 15.71 17.74 -8.56
N ILE A 681 16.88 17.67 -9.18
CA ILE A 681 17.03 17.46 -10.62
C ILE A 681 17.46 16.01 -10.85
N TRP A 682 16.76 15.31 -11.73
CA TRP A 682 16.98 13.92 -12.09
C TRP A 682 17.35 13.80 -13.55
N ALA A 683 18.38 13.01 -13.85
CA ALA A 683 18.74 12.72 -15.24
C ALA A 683 17.70 11.78 -15.88
N HIS A 684 17.33 12.03 -17.12
CA HIS A 684 16.59 11.09 -17.96
C HIS A 684 17.56 10.47 -18.98
N PRO A 685 17.55 9.13 -19.23
CA PRO A 685 16.64 8.09 -18.74
C PRO A 685 17.16 7.28 -17.53
N THR A 686 18.34 7.59 -16.98
CA THR A 686 18.94 6.82 -15.88
C THR A 686 18.26 7.07 -14.53
N TRP A 687 17.54 8.18 -14.38
CA TRP A 687 16.87 8.62 -13.15
C TRP A 687 17.81 8.77 -11.95
N ALA A 688 19.08 9.08 -12.24
CA ALA A 688 20.07 9.40 -11.22
C ALA A 688 19.85 10.83 -10.70
N PRO A 689 19.94 11.07 -9.38
CA PRO A 689 19.90 12.42 -8.83
C PRO A 689 21.14 13.19 -9.28
N LEU A 690 20.95 14.32 -9.96
CA LEU A 690 22.04 15.19 -10.42
C LEU A 690 22.38 16.24 -9.39
N LYS A 691 21.36 16.95 -8.89
CA LYS A 691 21.53 18.08 -7.97
C LYS A 691 20.32 18.19 -7.06
N THR A 692 20.60 18.51 -5.80
CA THR A 692 19.59 18.95 -4.83
C THR A 692 19.69 20.47 -4.69
N LEU A 693 18.64 21.17 -5.11
CA LEU A 693 18.46 22.60 -4.93
C LEU A 693 17.91 22.83 -3.52
N ALA A 694 18.83 22.98 -2.57
CA ALA A 694 18.53 23.32 -1.18
C ALA A 694 18.72 24.83 -1.02
N GLY A 695 17.70 25.52 -0.55
CA GLY A 695 17.75 26.96 -0.34
C GLY A 695 16.45 27.56 0.17
N HIS A 696 15.31 26.90 -0.02
CA HIS A 696 14.05 27.35 0.57
C HIS A 696 14.00 27.07 2.06
N GLU A 697 13.38 27.97 2.80
CA GLU A 697 13.11 27.79 4.23
C GLU A 697 11.75 27.12 4.45
N GLY A 698 10.84 27.30 3.49
CA GLY A 698 9.51 26.72 3.49
C GLY A 698 9.33 25.57 2.50
N LYS A 699 8.13 24.99 2.53
CA LYS A 699 7.67 23.95 1.62
C LYS A 699 7.66 24.49 0.19
N VAL A 700 8.26 23.78 -0.76
CA VAL A 700 8.20 24.19 -2.17
C VAL A 700 6.86 23.75 -2.75
N MET A 701 6.08 24.70 -3.28
CA MET A 701 4.71 24.50 -3.74
C MET A 701 4.62 24.32 -5.25
N GLY A 702 5.51 24.97 -6.00
CA GLY A 702 5.55 24.92 -7.46
C GLY A 702 6.97 25.06 -7.97
N VAL A 703 7.23 24.43 -9.11
CA VAL A 703 8.47 24.57 -9.87
C VAL A 703 8.13 24.66 -11.34
N ASP A 704 8.91 25.46 -12.06
CA ASP A 704 8.87 25.52 -13.50
C ASP A 704 10.27 25.66 -14.10
N ILE A 705 10.41 25.26 -15.37
CA ILE A 705 11.68 25.31 -16.09
C ILE A 705 11.50 26.29 -17.25
N SER A 706 12.46 27.20 -17.41
CA SER A 706 12.44 28.13 -18.53
C SER A 706 12.52 27.38 -19.87
N PRO A 707 11.76 27.81 -20.89
CA PRO A 707 11.85 27.27 -22.26
C PRO A 707 13.28 27.33 -22.83
N ASP A 708 14.04 28.36 -22.44
CA ASP A 708 15.46 28.58 -22.77
C ASP A 708 16.44 27.67 -22.04
N LEU A 709 15.98 26.91 -21.04
CA LEU A 709 16.80 25.99 -20.22
C LEU A 709 17.87 26.65 -19.34
N LYS A 710 17.93 27.99 -19.32
CA LYS A 710 18.88 28.77 -18.51
C LYS A 710 18.49 28.77 -17.02
N TYR A 711 17.19 28.95 -16.78
CA TYR A 711 16.63 29.21 -15.46
C TYR A 711 15.66 28.11 -15.03
N ILE A 712 15.67 27.80 -13.74
CA ILE A 712 14.65 27.01 -13.06
C ILE A 712 14.04 27.93 -11.99
N ALA A 713 12.72 28.02 -11.95
CA ALA A 713 12.00 28.79 -10.94
C ALA A 713 11.37 27.85 -9.92
N SER A 714 11.33 28.30 -8.68
CA SER A 714 10.70 27.57 -7.58
C SER A 714 9.94 28.54 -6.69
N ALA A 715 8.66 28.25 -6.45
CA ALA A 715 7.76 29.01 -5.58
C ALA A 715 7.55 28.25 -4.27
N SER A 716 7.67 28.96 -3.15
CA SER A 716 7.66 28.36 -1.82
C SER A 716 6.64 28.99 -0.88
N TYR A 717 6.33 28.23 0.17
CA TYR A 717 5.49 28.63 1.29
C TYR A 717 6.16 29.72 2.15
N ASP A 718 7.48 29.91 2.04
CA ASP A 718 8.21 31.02 2.67
C ASP A 718 7.90 32.39 2.05
N ARG A 719 7.01 32.43 1.04
CA ARG A 719 6.55 33.61 0.29
C ARG A 719 7.57 34.12 -0.71
N THR A 720 8.68 33.42 -0.87
CA THR A 720 9.70 33.74 -1.85
C THR A 720 9.59 32.86 -3.07
N PHE A 721 9.98 33.41 -4.22
CA PHE A 721 10.35 32.60 -5.37
C PHE A 721 11.87 32.72 -5.57
N LYS A 722 12.48 31.61 -6.00
CA LYS A 722 13.91 31.53 -6.28
C LYS A 722 14.15 31.16 -7.73
N LEU A 723 15.08 31.87 -8.36
CA LEU A 723 15.63 31.54 -9.67
C LEU A 723 16.96 30.83 -9.49
N TRP A 724 17.07 29.69 -10.14
CA TRP A 724 18.27 28.88 -10.15
C TRP A 724 18.87 28.91 -11.56
N ALA A 725 20.15 29.24 -11.64
CA ALA A 725 20.91 29.30 -12.89
C ALA A 725 22.24 28.57 -12.73
N SER A 726 22.85 28.19 -13.85
CA SER A 726 24.22 27.65 -13.84
C SER A 726 25.23 28.81 -13.87
N GLU A 727 26.17 28.83 -12.92
CA GLU A 727 27.26 29.84 -12.89
C GLU A 727 28.17 29.80 -14.12
N ALA A 728 28.09 28.74 -14.93
CA ALA A 728 28.81 28.65 -16.18
C ALA A 728 28.09 29.45 -17.29
N LEU A 729 28.36 30.76 -17.29
CA LEU A 729 28.23 31.76 -18.37
C LEU A 729 26.91 32.54 -18.45
N GLY A 730 27.06 33.87 -18.33
CA GLY A 730 26.19 34.79 -19.06
C GLY A 730 26.23 34.47 -20.55
N GLY A 731 25.06 34.46 -21.18
CA GLY A 731 24.88 34.31 -22.62
C GLY A 731 24.94 32.85 -23.11
N ILE A 732 23.78 32.35 -23.54
CA ILE A 732 23.67 31.19 -24.45
C ILE A 732 24.29 31.53 -25.81
#